data_AF-A0A2E9JFS9-F1
#
_entry.id   AF-A0A2E9JFS9-F1
#
_cell.length_a   1.000
_cell.length_b   1.000
_cell.length_c   1.000
_cell.angle_alpha   90.00
_cell.angle_beta   90.00
_cell.angle_gamma   90.00
#
_symmetry.space_group_name_H-M   'P 1'
#
loop_
_entity.id
_entity.type
_entity.pdbx_description
1 polymer ?
#
loop_
_entity_poly.entity_id
_entity_poly.type
_entity_poly.pdbx_seq_one_letter_code
_entity_poly.pdbx_strand_id
1 'polypeptide(L)'
;MVLITACIFLLTSCSSEETISTAGSPVTAPASSGLSIQTLSTKPWLISGGDVLVEVSQDSQANTAPLSVSLNGEDISNAFRSVSAQRLQALLTDLPLGESELRASVSGSNESATLTLTNYPQSGPLLSGPHESPFYCQSSEFLLVNGETLGAATDGQCSVATRVDYVYWSNSEQAFKPLTEQQQQSLTITAAQETSADPIDGQDTDPSVAVLSDIAEIVDYRGATIPFIVRVETGTVNRAIYEIAMLHDPNTGNVDPFNPSDNWNRKLVYTHGGGCRGGWYQQGNRTGGVMRQGLFEQGYAVVSSTLNVFGQNCNDLLASETHIMVKERFIEHYGAPIYTIATGASGGSYQSHQTADNYPGVFDGIIVAASFPDVTTATIFTLADARLLNYYFTETNAETFTVEQQRAVSGFGSWASISNLARGAARLDPNYQFDTTLEEQGGEVSIAALESQRYEPTNRFGVRATVYDHTVNVYGNVDGTFTAQRPLDNAGVQYGLAALNDGAISVRQFIDLNRDIGGFDRDMNHVPERHRADTQARKRAIESGRILYGGAGLASTPIIDYRSYRDHAENGDIHMIVHQFSTRQRLLDANGHAGNHVMQVGGLWGFTQDQPDLGELFRQMDVWLMAILTDNAATDLATKVVDNKPSGLRDACWNIEGDAREKLEHTQTFRGDSPCNELYPAYSTPRQVAGAPLANNIVSCQLRPLMQADYSARFTSIEYAELSRVFPEGVCDWSRSDSSGARHQGTWVSFGPSPVNKLY
;
A
#
# COMPACT_ATOMS: atom_id res chain seq x y z
N MET A 1 -29.25 -66.68 -8.48
CA MET A 1 -29.96 -65.42 -8.17
C MET A 1 -29.47 -64.99 -6.80
N VAL A 2 -28.37 -64.25 -6.77
CA VAL A 2 -27.60 -63.89 -5.57
C VAL A 2 -27.55 -62.37 -5.54
N LEU A 3 -28.06 -61.78 -4.45
CA LEU A 3 -28.06 -60.34 -4.22
C LEU A 3 -26.61 -59.83 -4.07
N ILE A 4 -26.27 -58.78 -4.81
CA ILE A 4 -25.05 -57.99 -4.64
C ILE A 4 -25.43 -56.72 -3.88
N THR A 5 -24.88 -56.59 -2.67
CA THR A 5 -24.96 -55.39 -1.83
C THR A 5 -23.88 -54.40 -2.28
N ALA A 6 -24.27 -53.23 -2.78
CA ALA A 6 -23.36 -52.16 -3.17
C ALA A 6 -23.04 -51.27 -1.94
N CYS A 7 -21.77 -51.27 -1.51
CA CYS A 7 -21.23 -50.30 -0.57
C CYS A 7 -20.94 -48.98 -1.31
N ILE A 8 -21.57 -47.90 -0.87
CA ILE A 8 -21.28 -46.53 -1.31
C ILE A 8 -20.10 -46.01 -0.47
N PHE A 9 -18.98 -45.73 -1.12
CA PHE A 9 -17.85 -45.01 -0.51
C PHE A 9 -18.15 -43.50 -0.52
N LEU A 10 -18.29 -42.91 0.66
CA LEU A 10 -18.24 -41.47 0.88
C LEU A 10 -16.78 -41.01 0.78
N LEU A 11 -16.46 -40.22 -0.25
CA LEU A 11 -15.20 -39.49 -0.34
C LEU A 11 -15.33 -38.20 0.46
N THR A 12 -14.83 -38.21 1.69
CA THR A 12 -14.60 -37.01 2.49
C THR A 12 -13.39 -36.26 1.91
N SER A 13 -13.63 -35.06 1.38
CA SER A 13 -12.58 -34.10 1.03
C SER A 13 -11.95 -33.58 2.33
N CYS A 14 -10.77 -34.10 2.68
CA CYS A 14 -9.93 -33.53 3.74
C CYS A 14 -9.20 -32.32 3.16
N SER A 15 -9.62 -31.12 3.57
CA SER A 15 -8.80 -29.91 3.47
C SER A 15 -7.61 -30.09 4.41
N SER A 16 -6.38 -30.09 3.88
CA SER A 16 -5.17 -30.12 4.69
C SER A 16 -5.03 -28.79 5.45
N GLU A 17 -5.42 -28.80 6.72
CA GLU A 17 -5.13 -27.77 7.73
C GLU A 17 -3.64 -27.79 8.11
N GLU A 18 -2.75 -27.42 7.18
CA GLU A 18 -1.38 -27.07 7.55
C GLU A 18 -1.25 -25.56 7.41
N THR A 19 -1.18 -24.86 8.55
CA THR A 19 -0.68 -23.49 8.59
C THR A 19 0.72 -23.51 7.97
N ILE A 20 0.93 -22.78 6.88
CA ILE A 20 2.29 -22.54 6.40
C ILE A 20 3.02 -21.80 7.51
N SER A 21 4.09 -22.39 8.04
CA SER A 21 4.96 -21.71 9.01
C SER A 21 5.56 -20.48 8.33
N THR A 22 4.95 -19.33 8.56
CA THR A 22 5.36 -18.03 8.00
C THR A 22 6.21 -17.21 8.95
N ALA A 23 6.61 -17.82 10.06
CA ALA A 23 8.01 -17.72 10.41
C ALA A 23 8.78 -18.46 9.31
N GLY A 24 9.16 -17.71 8.27
CA GLY A 24 10.55 -17.76 7.87
C GLY A 24 11.36 -17.35 9.11
N SER A 25 11.44 -18.24 10.10
CA SER A 25 12.63 -18.36 10.89
C SER A 25 13.73 -18.28 9.84
N PRO A 26 14.75 -17.43 10.00
CA PRO A 26 15.95 -17.65 9.21
C PRO A 26 16.18 -19.14 9.35
N VAL A 27 16.28 -19.87 8.24
CA VAL A 27 16.93 -21.18 8.30
C VAL A 27 18.19 -20.82 9.04
N THR A 28 18.21 -21.17 10.33
CA THR A 28 19.35 -20.90 11.17
C THR A 28 20.25 -21.95 10.60
N ALA A 29 21.02 -21.54 9.59
CA ALA A 29 22.19 -22.25 9.16
C ALA A 29 22.83 -22.69 10.48
N PRO A 30 23.13 -23.99 10.63
CA PRO A 30 23.63 -24.52 11.89
C PRO A 30 24.65 -23.53 12.42
N ALA A 31 24.42 -23.03 13.63
CA ALA A 31 25.32 -22.11 14.29
C ALA A 31 26.65 -22.86 14.50
N SER A 32 27.56 -22.78 13.53
CA SER A 32 28.89 -23.35 13.63
C SER A 32 29.93 -22.83 12.62
N SER A 33 29.67 -21.76 11.88
CA SER A 33 30.71 -21.01 11.16
C SER A 33 30.64 -19.54 11.57
N GLY A 34 31.77 -18.97 11.98
CA GLY A 34 31.97 -17.53 12.06
C GLY A 34 32.07 -16.88 10.67
N LEU A 35 31.30 -17.37 9.69
CA LEU A 35 31.16 -16.85 8.33
C LEU A 35 29.68 -16.87 7.93
N SER A 36 29.16 -15.76 7.43
CA SER A 36 27.79 -15.64 6.91
C SER A 36 27.76 -14.86 5.58
N ILE A 37 26.74 -15.15 4.75
CA ILE A 37 26.45 -14.46 3.50
C ILE A 37 25.01 -13.99 3.56
N GLN A 38 24.76 -12.73 3.18
CA GLN A 38 23.40 -12.19 3.05
C GLN A 38 23.29 -11.27 1.84
N THR A 39 22.10 -11.21 1.25
CA THR A 39 21.72 -10.16 0.31
C THR A 39 21.29 -8.92 1.09
N LEU A 40 21.63 -7.74 0.57
CA LEU A 40 21.29 -6.44 1.14
C LEU A 40 20.19 -5.72 0.35
N SER A 41 20.09 -5.93 -0.98
CA SER A 41 19.10 -5.24 -1.81
C SER A 41 17.69 -5.83 -1.72
N THR A 42 17.59 -7.15 -1.60
CA THR A 42 16.31 -7.86 -1.50
C THR A 42 16.49 -9.19 -0.76
N LYS A 43 15.43 -9.99 -0.65
CA LYS A 43 15.56 -11.39 -0.21
C LYS A 43 16.28 -12.20 -1.30
N PRO A 44 17.11 -13.18 -0.91
CA PRO A 44 17.93 -13.94 -1.87
C PRO A 44 17.11 -14.70 -2.92
N TRP A 45 15.82 -14.97 -2.66
CA TRP A 45 14.90 -15.64 -3.56
C TRP A 45 13.98 -14.70 -4.36
N LEU A 46 14.25 -13.39 -4.35
CA LEU A 46 13.44 -12.33 -4.98
C LEU A 46 14.27 -11.35 -5.81
N ILE A 47 15.41 -11.80 -6.35
CA ILE A 47 16.30 -10.91 -7.11
C ILE A 47 15.65 -10.54 -8.43
N SER A 48 15.66 -9.26 -8.81
CA SER A 48 15.10 -8.80 -10.06
C SER A 48 16.11 -8.07 -10.93
N GLY A 49 16.13 -8.39 -12.23
CA GLY A 49 16.95 -7.68 -13.21
C GLY A 49 18.42 -8.07 -13.26
N GLY A 50 18.87 -9.04 -12.46
CA GLY A 50 20.21 -9.61 -12.52
C GLY A 50 21.26 -8.96 -11.62
N ASP A 51 20.92 -7.89 -10.92
CA ASP A 51 21.81 -7.21 -9.99
C ASP A 51 21.44 -7.59 -8.55
N VAL A 52 22.42 -7.67 -7.65
CA VAL A 52 22.17 -7.86 -6.21
C VAL A 52 23.37 -7.37 -5.39
N LEU A 53 23.09 -6.55 -4.37
CA LEU A 53 24.10 -6.17 -3.39
C LEU A 53 24.22 -7.26 -2.32
N VAL A 54 25.42 -7.81 -2.10
CA VAL A 54 25.67 -8.88 -1.14
C VAL A 54 26.72 -8.49 -0.10
N GLU A 55 26.62 -9.07 1.10
CA GLU A 55 27.59 -8.95 2.17
C GLU A 55 28.06 -10.33 2.65
N VAL A 56 29.37 -10.45 2.86
CA VAL A 56 30.00 -11.58 3.54
C VAL A 56 30.57 -11.07 4.86
N SER A 57 30.17 -11.68 5.97
CA SER A 57 30.60 -11.29 7.32
C SER A 57 31.37 -12.40 8.02
N GLN A 58 32.43 -12.05 8.75
CA GLN A 58 33.21 -12.94 9.60
C GLN A 58 33.03 -12.61 11.08
N ASP A 59 32.96 -13.60 11.96
CA ASP A 59 32.88 -13.37 13.41
C ASP A 59 34.26 -13.03 14.00
N SER A 60 34.25 -12.12 14.96
CA SER A 60 35.39 -11.34 15.47
C SER A 60 36.50 -12.14 16.19
N GLN A 61 36.28 -13.41 16.52
CA GLN A 61 37.14 -14.13 17.47
C GLN A 61 38.29 -14.95 16.85
N ALA A 62 38.46 -15.06 15.53
CA ALA A 62 39.56 -15.91 15.02
C ALA A 62 40.16 -15.63 13.62
N ASN A 63 39.45 -15.01 12.66
CA ASN A 63 39.88 -15.12 11.26
C ASN A 63 40.06 -13.76 10.57
N THR A 64 41.32 -13.29 10.49
CA THR A 64 41.76 -12.29 9.49
C THR A 64 42.24 -12.97 8.19
N ALA A 65 41.96 -14.26 8.03
CA ALA A 65 42.37 -15.02 6.87
C ALA A 65 41.58 -14.57 5.64
N PRO A 66 42.25 -14.45 4.47
CA PRO A 66 41.61 -13.95 3.26
C PRO A 66 40.44 -14.84 2.85
N LEU A 67 39.35 -14.19 2.43
CA LEU A 67 38.16 -14.86 1.92
C LEU A 67 38.33 -15.19 0.43
N SER A 68 37.85 -16.36 0.03
CA SER A 68 37.60 -16.69 -1.36
C SER A 68 36.10 -16.83 -1.57
N VAL A 69 35.56 -16.12 -2.56
CA VAL A 69 34.14 -16.12 -2.90
C VAL A 69 33.98 -16.58 -4.35
N SER A 70 33.07 -17.52 -4.58
CA SER A 70 32.74 -18.01 -5.91
C SER A 70 31.24 -17.90 -6.21
N LEU A 71 30.89 -17.58 -7.45
CA LEU A 71 29.54 -17.58 -7.99
C LEU A 71 29.43 -18.68 -9.05
N ASN A 72 28.54 -19.66 -8.85
CA ASN A 72 28.40 -20.83 -9.73
C ASN A 72 29.73 -21.57 -10.00
N GLY A 73 30.64 -21.54 -9.02
CA GLY A 73 31.97 -22.14 -9.10
C GLY A 73 33.06 -21.26 -9.71
N GLU A 74 32.73 -20.08 -10.26
CA GLU A 74 33.70 -19.10 -10.76
C GLU A 74 34.18 -18.18 -9.62
N ASP A 75 35.49 -17.95 -9.50
CA ASP A 75 36.07 -17.10 -8.46
C ASP A 75 35.80 -15.61 -8.75
N ILE A 76 35.06 -14.97 -7.84
CA ILE A 76 34.68 -13.56 -7.89
C ILE A 76 35.23 -12.78 -6.70
N SER A 77 36.24 -13.30 -6.00
CA SER A 77 36.81 -12.68 -4.79
C SER A 77 37.24 -11.22 -5.00
N ASN A 78 37.71 -10.87 -6.19
CA ASN A 78 38.15 -9.51 -6.53
C ASN A 78 37.00 -8.50 -6.68
N ALA A 79 35.75 -8.95 -6.79
CA ALA A 79 34.58 -8.05 -6.82
C ALA A 79 34.25 -7.49 -5.42
N PHE A 80 34.70 -8.17 -4.36
CA PHE A 80 34.41 -7.81 -2.99
C PHE A 80 35.33 -6.72 -2.45
N ARG A 81 34.72 -5.73 -1.80
CA ARG A 81 35.38 -4.59 -1.16
C ARG A 81 35.18 -4.65 0.34
N SER A 82 36.20 -4.30 1.12
CA SER A 82 36.08 -4.22 2.58
C SER A 82 35.31 -2.97 2.98
N VAL A 83 34.20 -3.16 3.72
CA VAL A 83 33.40 -2.08 4.32
C VAL A 83 33.64 -1.95 5.82
N SER A 84 34.19 -2.99 6.44
CA SER A 84 34.76 -2.99 7.79
C SER A 84 35.76 -4.14 7.94
N ALA A 85 36.44 -4.23 9.08
CA ALA A 85 37.44 -5.28 9.32
C ALA A 85 36.90 -6.72 9.21
N GLN A 86 35.58 -6.90 9.36
CA GLN A 86 34.92 -8.21 9.33
C GLN A 86 33.91 -8.36 8.18
N ARG A 87 33.71 -7.33 7.36
CA ARG A 87 32.64 -7.33 6.35
C ARG A 87 33.15 -6.93 4.98
N LEU A 88 32.83 -7.76 4.00
CA LEU A 88 33.07 -7.51 2.59
C LEU A 88 31.73 -7.38 1.87
N GLN A 89 31.65 -6.46 0.91
CA GLN A 89 30.46 -6.29 0.08
C GLN A 89 30.82 -6.27 -1.40
N ALA A 90 29.88 -6.71 -2.23
CA ALA A 90 29.97 -6.64 -3.68
C ALA A 90 28.58 -6.38 -4.28
N LEU A 91 28.52 -5.55 -5.32
CA LEU A 91 27.39 -5.55 -6.24
C LEU A 91 27.66 -6.63 -7.29
N LEU A 92 26.89 -7.71 -7.26
CA LEU A 92 26.92 -8.73 -8.31
C LEU A 92 25.98 -8.26 -9.43
N THR A 93 26.39 -8.41 -10.67
CA THR A 93 25.60 -8.01 -11.85
C THR A 93 25.48 -9.18 -12.81
N ASP A 94 24.54 -9.07 -13.75
CA ASP A 94 24.32 -10.03 -14.83
C ASP A 94 24.04 -11.47 -14.35
N LEU A 95 23.40 -11.63 -13.18
CA LEU A 95 22.99 -12.94 -12.71
C LEU A 95 22.05 -13.62 -13.72
N PRO A 96 22.29 -14.88 -14.09
CA PRO A 96 21.38 -15.59 -14.98
C PRO A 96 20.01 -15.76 -14.31
N LEU A 97 18.94 -15.75 -15.10
CA LEU A 97 17.60 -16.05 -14.61
C LEU A 97 17.56 -17.44 -13.96
N GLY A 98 16.83 -17.56 -12.86
CA GLY A 98 16.76 -18.77 -12.05
C GLY A 98 17.79 -18.79 -10.93
N GLU A 99 18.18 -19.99 -10.49
CA GLU A 99 19.08 -20.17 -9.35
C GLU A 99 20.55 -19.96 -9.72
N SER A 100 21.28 -19.29 -8.83
CA SER A 100 22.73 -19.22 -8.79
C SER A 100 23.22 -19.52 -7.37
N GLU A 101 24.40 -20.14 -7.25
CA GLU A 101 25.02 -20.45 -5.96
C GLU A 101 26.16 -19.48 -5.65
N LEU A 102 26.04 -18.73 -4.56
CA LEU A 102 27.12 -17.90 -4.02
C LEU A 102 27.76 -18.62 -2.83
N ARG A 103 29.07 -18.86 -2.90
CA ARG A 103 29.82 -19.57 -1.86
C ARG A 103 31.00 -18.75 -1.39
N ALA A 104 31.13 -18.55 -0.09
CA ALA A 104 32.28 -17.93 0.56
C ALA A 104 33.05 -18.96 1.38
N SER A 105 34.37 -18.89 1.40
CA SER A 105 35.25 -19.78 2.15
C SER A 105 36.45 -19.04 2.74
N VAL A 106 36.88 -19.45 3.93
CA VAL A 106 38.05 -18.85 4.60
C VAL A 106 39.31 -19.63 4.20
N SER A 107 40.27 -18.94 3.58
CA SER A 107 41.50 -19.55 3.09
C SER A 107 42.27 -20.26 4.21
N GLY A 108 42.71 -21.50 3.94
CA GLY A 108 43.46 -22.30 4.91
C GLY A 108 42.61 -22.94 6.01
N SER A 109 41.28 -22.86 5.92
CA SER A 109 40.34 -23.55 6.80
C SER A 109 39.29 -24.33 6.01
N ASN A 110 38.49 -25.14 6.71
CA ASN A 110 37.32 -25.81 6.13
C ASN A 110 36.03 -25.01 6.30
N GLU A 111 36.13 -23.75 6.74
CA GLU A 111 34.98 -22.89 7.00
C GLU A 111 34.44 -22.32 5.68
N SER A 112 33.15 -22.53 5.43
CA SER A 112 32.46 -21.99 4.25
C SER A 112 30.97 -21.76 4.52
N ALA A 113 30.40 -20.79 3.82
CA ALA A 113 28.98 -20.50 3.78
C ALA A 113 28.50 -20.49 2.32
N THR A 114 27.25 -20.86 2.09
CA THR A 114 26.61 -20.88 0.77
C THR A 114 25.25 -20.20 0.85
N LEU A 115 24.90 -19.45 -0.19
CA LEU A 115 23.61 -18.78 -0.35
C LEU A 115 23.09 -19.01 -1.77
N THR A 116 21.87 -19.54 -1.90
CA THR A 116 21.17 -19.64 -3.19
C THR A 116 20.52 -18.30 -3.51
N LEU A 117 20.80 -17.79 -4.70
CA LEU A 117 20.27 -16.57 -5.26
C LEU A 117 19.28 -16.93 -6.38
N THR A 118 18.06 -16.40 -6.37
CA THR A 118 17.07 -16.65 -7.43
C THR A 118 16.73 -15.34 -8.14
N ASN A 119 17.14 -15.24 -9.41
CA ASN A 119 16.92 -14.05 -10.23
C ASN A 119 15.71 -14.20 -11.17
N TYR A 120 14.97 -13.13 -11.32
CA TYR A 120 13.80 -12.97 -12.18
C TYR A 120 13.97 -11.79 -13.14
N PRO A 121 13.18 -11.70 -14.22
CA PRO A 121 13.24 -10.56 -15.13
C PRO A 121 12.99 -9.24 -14.40
N GLN A 122 13.66 -8.16 -14.84
CA GLN A 122 13.43 -6.80 -14.32
C GLN A 122 11.97 -6.35 -14.47
N SER A 123 11.27 -6.86 -15.48
CA SER A 123 9.86 -6.58 -15.73
C SER A 123 8.91 -7.37 -14.83
N GLY A 124 9.42 -8.24 -13.95
CA GLY A 124 8.60 -9.14 -13.14
C GLY A 124 8.02 -10.31 -13.95
N PRO A 125 7.09 -11.07 -13.35
CA PRO A 125 6.65 -11.00 -11.96
C PRO A 125 7.59 -11.79 -11.04
N LEU A 126 7.54 -11.50 -9.72
CA LEU A 126 8.23 -12.24 -8.66
C LEU A 126 7.28 -13.15 -7.88
N LEU A 127 6.17 -12.56 -7.42
CA LEU A 127 5.22 -13.09 -6.46
C LEU A 127 3.77 -12.68 -6.74
N SER A 128 3.51 -11.75 -7.67
CA SER A 128 2.16 -11.26 -7.98
C SER A 128 1.33 -12.16 -8.91
N GLY A 129 1.94 -13.24 -9.42
CA GLY A 129 1.35 -14.12 -10.42
C GLY A 129 1.55 -13.61 -11.85
N PRO A 130 0.89 -14.23 -12.85
CA PRO A 130 1.02 -13.85 -14.25
C PRO A 130 0.73 -12.36 -14.51
N HIS A 131 1.45 -11.77 -15.46
CA HIS A 131 1.20 -10.39 -15.90
C HIS A 131 -0.23 -10.19 -16.41
N GLU A 132 -0.83 -9.07 -16.00
CA GLU A 132 -2.07 -8.58 -16.59
C GLU A 132 -1.89 -8.33 -18.10
N SER A 133 -2.88 -8.76 -18.89
CA SER A 133 -2.91 -8.67 -20.34
C SER A 133 -4.33 -8.35 -20.83
N PRO A 134 -4.52 -7.43 -21.79
CA PRO A 134 -3.50 -6.56 -22.42
C PRO A 134 -2.85 -5.60 -21.40
N PHE A 135 -1.75 -4.94 -21.75
CA PHE A 135 -1.13 -3.94 -20.87
C PHE A 135 -0.57 -2.81 -21.70
N TYR A 136 -1.00 -1.58 -21.42
CA TYR A 136 -0.63 -0.41 -22.21
C TYR A 136 0.57 0.33 -21.58
N CYS A 137 1.66 0.45 -22.34
CA CYS A 137 2.84 1.20 -21.93
C CYS A 137 2.63 2.70 -22.18
N GLN A 138 2.94 3.52 -21.17
CA GLN A 138 2.68 4.97 -21.18
C GLN A 138 3.96 5.79 -21.00
N SER A 139 5.15 5.20 -21.15
CA SER A 139 6.42 5.91 -21.02
C SER A 139 6.55 7.13 -21.94
N SER A 140 5.93 7.11 -23.13
CA SER A 140 5.92 8.27 -24.03
C SER A 140 5.03 9.42 -23.55
N GLU A 141 4.18 9.18 -22.56
CA GLU A 141 3.28 10.16 -21.92
C GLU A 141 3.82 10.62 -20.56
N PHE A 142 4.86 9.97 -20.04
CA PHE A 142 5.45 10.30 -18.75
C PHE A 142 6.35 11.54 -18.89
N LEU A 143 6.04 12.59 -18.14
CA LEU A 143 6.84 13.82 -18.09
C LEU A 143 7.96 13.69 -17.06
N LEU A 144 9.19 13.93 -17.50
CA LEU A 144 10.37 13.99 -16.65
C LEU A 144 10.43 15.33 -15.91
N VAL A 145 11.25 15.37 -14.87
CA VAL A 145 11.48 16.59 -14.06
C VAL A 145 12.07 17.76 -14.84
N ASN A 146 12.65 17.49 -16.02
CA ASN A 146 13.18 18.51 -16.91
C ASN A 146 12.14 19.05 -17.94
N GLY A 147 10.91 18.51 -17.93
CA GLY A 147 9.82 18.89 -18.84
C GLY A 147 9.75 18.09 -20.15
N GLU A 148 10.71 17.23 -20.45
CA GLU A 148 10.68 16.31 -21.61
C GLU A 148 9.83 15.07 -21.31
N THR A 149 9.49 14.30 -22.34
CA THR A 149 8.90 12.97 -22.15
C THR A 149 9.98 11.90 -22.00
N LEU A 150 9.70 10.83 -21.25
CA LEU A 150 10.63 9.71 -21.05
C LEU A 150 10.90 8.92 -22.34
N GLY A 151 9.98 8.97 -23.30
CA GLY A 151 10.12 8.34 -24.61
C GLY A 151 9.42 6.98 -24.71
N ALA A 152 9.42 6.39 -25.91
CA ALA A 152 8.72 5.15 -26.17
C ALA A 152 9.37 3.95 -25.46
N ALA A 153 8.55 2.98 -25.06
CA ALA A 153 9.03 1.72 -24.52
C ALA A 153 9.88 0.96 -25.56
N THR A 154 10.92 0.28 -25.11
CA THR A 154 11.85 -0.47 -25.95
C THR A 154 11.36 -1.89 -26.26
N ASP A 155 10.36 -2.39 -25.52
CA ASP A 155 9.79 -3.71 -25.66
C ASP A 155 8.31 -3.77 -25.24
N GLY A 156 7.71 -4.97 -25.31
CA GLY A 156 6.34 -5.23 -24.87
C GLY A 156 6.17 -5.39 -23.35
N GLN A 157 7.23 -5.25 -22.57
CA GLN A 157 7.21 -5.23 -21.09
C GLN A 157 7.32 -3.81 -20.54
N CYS A 158 7.12 -2.81 -21.40
CA CYS A 158 7.17 -1.40 -21.06
C CYS A 158 8.54 -0.93 -20.53
N SER A 159 9.63 -1.59 -20.94
CA SER A 159 10.98 -1.22 -20.54
C SER A 159 11.42 0.10 -21.17
N VAL A 160 12.28 0.85 -20.46
CA VAL A 160 12.95 2.06 -20.98
C VAL A 160 14.43 2.07 -20.58
N ALA A 161 15.24 2.85 -21.30
CA ALA A 161 16.59 3.15 -20.82
C ALA A 161 16.52 4.00 -19.56
N THR A 162 17.30 3.65 -18.52
CA THR A 162 17.39 4.47 -17.31
C THR A 162 18.05 5.80 -17.65
N ARG A 163 17.46 6.90 -17.17
CA ARG A 163 17.92 8.27 -17.38
C ARG A 163 18.15 8.94 -16.04
N VAL A 164 19.16 9.80 -15.99
CA VAL A 164 19.44 10.66 -14.83
C VAL A 164 19.34 12.10 -15.27
N ASP A 165 18.48 12.87 -14.60
CA ASP A 165 18.33 14.30 -14.77
C ASP A 165 18.72 15.03 -13.48
N TYR A 166 19.15 16.28 -13.61
CA TYR A 166 19.39 17.17 -12.48
C TYR A 166 18.46 18.37 -12.56
N VAL A 167 17.96 18.79 -11.41
CA VAL A 167 17.19 20.03 -11.25
C VAL A 167 17.73 20.83 -10.07
N TYR A 168 17.54 22.14 -10.09
CA TYR A 168 17.89 23.03 -8.98
C TYR A 168 16.69 23.88 -8.58
N TRP A 169 16.63 24.34 -7.33
CA TRP A 169 15.63 25.33 -6.92
C TRP A 169 16.05 26.73 -7.35
N SER A 170 15.23 27.39 -8.17
CA SER A 170 15.47 28.77 -8.63
C SER A 170 14.98 29.79 -7.59
N ASN A 171 15.87 30.70 -7.17
CA ASN A 171 15.51 31.81 -6.29
C ASN A 171 14.55 32.80 -6.99
N SER A 172 14.79 33.08 -8.28
CA SER A 172 13.97 34.03 -9.02
C SER A 172 12.57 33.51 -9.34
N GLU A 173 12.43 32.22 -9.65
CA GLU A 173 11.16 31.62 -10.03
C GLU A 173 10.44 30.87 -8.90
N GLN A 174 11.11 30.62 -7.78
CA GLN A 174 10.56 29.87 -6.64
C GLN A 174 10.02 28.48 -7.06
N ALA A 175 10.78 27.79 -7.91
CA ALA A 175 10.42 26.48 -8.45
C ALA A 175 11.66 25.67 -8.85
N PHE A 176 11.51 24.35 -8.99
CA PHE A 176 12.55 23.51 -9.57
C PHE A 176 12.72 23.77 -11.07
N LYS A 177 13.96 23.87 -11.52
CA LYS A 177 14.35 24.08 -12.91
C LYS A 177 15.38 23.06 -13.38
N PRO A 178 15.35 22.65 -14.67
CA PRO A 178 16.35 21.75 -15.22
C PRO A 178 17.76 22.33 -15.08
N LEU A 179 18.71 21.50 -14.65
CA LEU A 179 20.14 21.80 -14.65
C LEU A 179 20.79 21.05 -15.83
N THR A 180 21.07 21.76 -16.92
CA THR A 180 21.59 21.16 -18.16
C THR A 180 23.03 20.68 -17.99
N GLU A 181 23.47 19.72 -18.80
CA GLU A 181 24.86 19.22 -18.77
C GLU A 181 25.90 20.35 -18.93
N GLN A 182 25.62 21.36 -19.75
CA GLN A 182 26.49 22.53 -19.92
C GLN A 182 26.59 23.35 -18.62
N GLN A 183 25.48 23.51 -17.90
CA GLN A 183 25.45 24.19 -16.61
C GLN A 183 26.17 23.36 -15.53
N GLN A 184 26.02 22.03 -15.56
CA GLN A 184 26.76 21.11 -14.67
C GLN A 184 28.28 21.23 -14.87
N GLN A 185 28.76 21.26 -16.12
CA GLN A 185 30.18 21.46 -16.40
C GLN A 185 30.69 22.84 -15.93
N SER A 186 29.85 23.86 -16.00
CA SER A 186 30.19 25.21 -15.56
C SER A 186 30.35 25.31 -14.04
N LEU A 187 29.52 24.59 -13.28
CA LEU A 187 29.67 24.42 -11.82
C LEU A 187 31.07 23.88 -11.47
N THR A 188 31.60 22.93 -12.26
CA THR A 188 32.93 22.34 -12.04
C THR A 188 34.07 23.34 -12.29
N ILE A 189 33.92 24.21 -13.30
CA ILE A 189 34.95 25.19 -13.68
C ILE A 189 35.08 26.30 -12.63
N THR A 190 33.96 26.83 -12.12
CA THR A 190 33.98 27.87 -11.09
C THR A 190 34.59 27.38 -9.77
N ALA A 191 34.28 26.16 -9.35
CA ALA A 191 34.90 25.54 -8.17
C ALA A 191 36.43 25.40 -8.32
N ALA A 192 36.92 25.12 -9.54
CA ALA A 192 38.36 25.08 -9.82
C ALA A 192 39.00 26.48 -9.84
N GLN A 193 38.28 27.51 -10.31
CA GLN A 193 38.79 28.89 -10.40
C GLN A 193 38.82 29.63 -9.06
N GLU A 194 37.97 29.31 -8.07
CA GLU A 194 38.08 29.87 -6.72
C GLU A 194 39.41 29.51 -6.01
N THR A 195 40.15 28.51 -6.51
CA THR A 195 41.50 28.18 -6.03
C THR A 195 42.63 28.98 -6.71
N SER A 196 42.32 29.79 -7.73
CA SER A 196 43.27 30.66 -8.43
C SER A 196 42.77 32.10 -8.43
N ALA A 197 43.28 32.91 -7.51
CA ALA A 197 42.95 34.33 -7.42
C ALA A 197 43.46 35.12 -8.63
N ASP A 198 42.62 35.34 -9.64
CA ASP A 198 42.70 36.51 -10.52
C ASP A 198 41.29 36.99 -10.88
N PRO A 199 40.97 38.30 -10.76
CA PRO A 199 39.62 38.80 -11.03
C PRO A 199 39.37 38.91 -12.53
N ILE A 200 38.24 38.34 -13.00
CA ILE A 200 37.75 38.55 -14.36
C ILE A 200 37.02 39.90 -14.43
N ASP A 201 37.53 40.81 -15.25
CA ASP A 201 36.93 42.13 -15.52
C ASP A 201 35.84 42.02 -16.60
N GLY A 202 34.61 42.37 -16.22
CA GLY A 202 33.67 43.16 -17.02
C GLY A 202 32.97 42.58 -18.26
N GLN A 203 31.63 42.51 -18.15
CA GLN A 203 30.63 42.91 -19.17
C GLN A 203 30.13 41.95 -20.26
N ASP A 204 30.30 40.64 -20.09
CA ASP A 204 29.39 39.67 -20.70
C ASP A 204 29.04 38.65 -19.60
N THR A 205 27.83 38.72 -19.03
CA THR A 205 27.42 37.68 -18.08
C THR A 205 27.17 36.42 -18.88
N ASP A 206 28.17 35.55 -18.93
CA ASP A 206 28.01 34.19 -19.42
C ASP A 206 26.71 33.62 -18.83
N PRO A 207 25.77 33.12 -19.66
CA PRO A 207 24.54 32.51 -19.19
C PRO A 207 24.75 31.44 -18.11
N SER A 208 25.93 30.80 -18.08
CA SER A 208 26.32 29.87 -17.02
C SER A 208 26.45 30.55 -15.64
N VAL A 209 27.08 31.73 -15.56
CA VAL A 209 27.26 32.51 -14.33
C VAL A 209 25.92 33.03 -13.80
N ALA A 210 24.99 33.42 -14.69
CA ALA A 210 23.65 33.84 -14.29
C ALA A 210 22.86 32.71 -13.63
N VAL A 211 22.98 31.48 -14.14
CA VAL A 211 22.33 30.29 -13.54
C VAL A 211 22.94 29.96 -12.18
N LEU A 212 24.27 30.01 -12.05
CA LEU A 212 24.94 29.81 -10.77
C LEU A 212 24.43 30.77 -9.68
N SER A 213 24.15 32.03 -10.05
CA SER A 213 23.58 33.01 -9.12
C SER A 213 22.08 32.80 -8.81
N ASP A 214 21.37 32.02 -9.61
CA ASP A 214 19.94 31.73 -9.42
C ASP A 214 19.69 30.42 -8.65
N ILE A 215 20.70 29.53 -8.55
CA ILE A 215 20.63 28.34 -7.71
C ILE A 215 20.47 28.77 -6.25
N ALA A 216 19.35 28.41 -5.65
CA ALA A 216 19.13 28.62 -4.23
C ALA A 216 19.98 27.69 -3.38
N GLU A 217 20.22 28.11 -2.16
CA GLU A 217 20.84 27.28 -1.14
C GLU A 217 19.78 26.67 -0.24
N ILE A 218 20.07 25.49 0.29
CA ILE A 218 19.28 24.77 1.28
C ILE A 218 20.17 24.47 2.48
N VAL A 219 19.60 24.54 3.69
CA VAL A 219 20.26 24.04 4.89
C VAL A 219 19.95 22.55 5.00
N ASP A 220 20.98 21.73 4.90
CA ASP A 220 20.83 20.28 4.98
C ASP A 220 20.62 19.78 6.42
N TYR A 221 20.41 18.47 6.55
CA TYR A 221 20.22 17.81 7.85
C TYR A 221 21.40 17.91 8.82
N ARG A 222 22.59 18.34 8.36
CA ARG A 222 23.79 18.57 9.16
C ARG A 222 23.92 20.04 9.58
N GLY A 223 23.02 20.91 9.09
CA GLY A 223 23.10 22.36 9.27
C GLY A 223 24.07 23.04 8.31
N ALA A 224 24.55 22.34 7.28
CA ALA A 224 25.41 22.92 6.26
C ALA A 224 24.56 23.57 5.16
N THR A 225 25.00 24.75 4.71
CA THR A 225 24.41 25.42 3.55
C THR A 225 25.02 24.84 2.28
N ILE A 226 24.18 24.26 1.43
CA ILE A 226 24.59 23.63 0.16
C ILE A 226 23.72 24.13 -0.99
N PRO A 227 24.19 24.07 -2.25
CA PRO A 227 23.33 24.30 -3.41
C PRO A 227 22.13 23.35 -3.40
N PHE A 228 20.92 23.88 -3.63
CA PHE A 228 19.71 23.09 -3.66
C PHE A 228 19.54 22.39 -5.01
N ILE A 229 20.38 21.38 -5.24
CA ILE A 229 20.42 20.56 -6.45
C ILE A 229 19.92 19.15 -6.12
N VAL A 230 18.99 18.65 -6.93
CA VAL A 230 18.38 17.33 -6.80
C VAL A 230 18.71 16.51 -8.04
N ARG A 231 19.27 15.32 -7.81
CA ARG A 231 19.43 14.27 -8.83
C ARG A 231 18.16 13.45 -8.88
N VAL A 232 17.64 13.19 -10.08
CA VAL A 232 16.45 12.35 -10.31
C VAL A 232 16.78 11.26 -11.32
N GLU A 233 16.72 10.01 -10.90
CA GLU A 233 16.81 8.84 -11.78
C GLU A 233 15.41 8.36 -12.15
N THR A 234 15.16 8.16 -13.44
CA THR A 234 13.92 7.60 -13.97
C THR A 234 14.22 6.35 -14.79
N GLY A 235 13.48 5.27 -14.54
CA GLY A 235 13.64 4.02 -15.27
C GLY A 235 12.40 3.13 -15.11
N THR A 236 12.53 1.85 -15.46
CA THR A 236 11.42 0.89 -15.33
C THR A 236 11.79 -0.34 -14.53
N VAL A 237 10.86 -0.80 -13.70
CA VAL A 237 10.92 -2.08 -12.99
C VAL A 237 9.50 -2.60 -12.78
N ASN A 238 9.27 -3.91 -12.88
CA ASN A 238 7.94 -4.53 -12.82
C ASN A 238 6.93 -3.96 -13.84
N ARG A 239 7.41 -3.56 -15.03
CA ARG A 239 6.68 -2.76 -16.03
C ARG A 239 6.24 -1.36 -15.56
N ALA A 240 6.53 -0.97 -14.32
CA ALA A 240 6.26 0.35 -13.76
C ALA A 240 7.38 1.32 -14.09
N ILE A 241 7.06 2.60 -14.27
CA ILE A 241 8.08 3.66 -14.29
C ILE A 241 8.37 4.03 -12.84
N TYR A 242 9.63 4.07 -12.44
CA TYR A 242 10.07 4.55 -11.13
C TYR A 242 10.81 5.86 -11.25
N GLU A 243 10.76 6.65 -10.18
CA GLU A 243 11.60 7.82 -9.97
C GLU A 243 12.32 7.68 -8.63
N ILE A 244 13.60 8.03 -8.58
CA ILE A 244 14.42 8.13 -7.36
C ILE A 244 15.05 9.52 -7.32
N ALA A 245 14.73 10.31 -6.30
CA ALA A 245 15.27 11.66 -6.11
C ALA A 245 16.07 11.79 -4.81
N MET A 246 17.19 12.50 -4.86
CA MET A 246 17.96 12.88 -3.67
C MET A 246 18.79 14.14 -3.91
N LEU A 247 19.14 14.85 -2.83
CA LEU A 247 20.11 15.94 -2.90
C LEU A 247 21.46 15.37 -3.33
N HIS A 248 22.06 15.96 -4.37
CA HIS A 248 23.37 15.55 -4.87
C HIS A 248 24.00 16.68 -5.67
N ASP A 249 25.25 16.99 -5.38
CA ASP A 249 26.06 17.91 -6.18
C ASP A 249 26.73 17.11 -7.33
N PRO A 250 26.42 17.37 -8.61
CA PRO A 250 27.05 16.66 -9.72
C PRO A 250 28.59 16.76 -9.73
N ASN A 251 29.20 17.75 -9.07
CA ASN A 251 30.65 17.87 -8.96
C ASN A 251 31.30 16.85 -8.02
N THR A 252 30.53 16.20 -7.14
CA THR A 252 31.07 15.18 -6.21
C THR A 252 31.25 13.80 -6.85
N GLY A 253 30.98 13.68 -8.15
CA GLY A 253 31.15 12.46 -8.93
C GLY A 253 29.87 11.63 -9.05
N ASN A 254 30.00 10.40 -9.54
CA ASN A 254 28.86 9.49 -9.67
C ASN A 254 28.54 8.82 -8.33
N VAL A 255 27.25 8.63 -8.09
CA VAL A 255 26.75 7.88 -6.93
C VAL A 255 26.69 6.38 -7.26
N ASP A 256 27.13 5.56 -6.30
CA ASP A 256 27.01 4.10 -6.32
C ASP A 256 26.85 3.56 -4.89
N PRO A 257 26.59 2.26 -4.65
CA PRO A 257 26.43 1.71 -3.30
C PRO A 257 27.60 1.93 -2.33
N PHE A 258 28.80 2.17 -2.86
CA PHE A 258 30.04 2.40 -2.13
C PHE A 258 30.46 3.87 -2.13
N ASN A 259 29.86 4.71 -2.99
CA ASN A 259 30.06 6.16 -3.08
C ASN A 259 28.69 6.88 -3.02
N PRO A 260 28.02 6.92 -1.86
CA PRO A 260 26.73 7.59 -1.73
C PRO A 260 26.87 9.12 -1.89
N SER A 261 25.76 9.81 -2.13
CA SER A 261 25.72 11.27 -2.02
C SER A 261 26.05 11.73 -0.60
N ASP A 262 26.98 12.69 -0.46
CA ASP A 262 27.30 13.32 0.83
C ASP A 262 26.10 14.07 1.44
N ASN A 263 25.13 14.47 0.62
CA ASN A 263 23.95 15.24 1.03
C ASN A 263 22.76 14.35 1.40
N TRP A 264 22.92 13.03 1.37
CA TRP A 264 21.91 12.06 1.79
C TRP A 264 22.18 11.56 3.20
N ASN A 265 21.16 11.61 4.08
CA ASN A 265 21.25 11.16 5.46
C ASN A 265 21.15 9.62 5.63
N ARG A 266 21.23 8.88 4.52
CA ARG A 266 21.03 7.43 4.44
C ARG A 266 19.63 6.92 4.79
N LYS A 267 18.61 7.78 4.77
CA LYS A 267 17.21 7.39 5.04
C LYS A 267 16.36 7.55 3.79
N LEU A 268 15.37 6.68 3.62
CA LEU A 268 14.53 6.61 2.43
C LEU A 268 13.07 6.88 2.76
N VAL A 269 12.39 7.65 1.92
CA VAL A 269 10.93 7.80 1.92
C VAL A 269 10.36 7.26 0.61
N TYR A 270 9.43 6.31 0.71
CA TYR A 270 8.65 5.81 -0.41
C TYR A 270 7.31 6.55 -0.46
N THR A 271 7.05 7.31 -1.53
CA THR A 271 5.78 8.05 -1.69
C THR A 271 4.80 7.28 -2.56
N HIS A 272 3.54 7.29 -2.15
CA HIS A 272 2.44 6.62 -2.87
C HIS A 272 1.42 7.63 -3.40
N GLY A 273 0.79 7.30 -4.53
CA GLY A 273 -0.34 8.06 -5.06
C GLY A 273 -1.70 7.52 -4.61
N GLY A 274 -2.64 8.46 -4.39
CA GLY A 274 -4.03 8.16 -4.02
C GLY A 274 -4.89 7.65 -5.19
N GLY A 275 -6.19 7.49 -4.93
CA GLY A 275 -7.18 7.00 -5.91
C GLY A 275 -7.40 5.49 -5.84
N CYS A 276 -8.35 4.99 -6.64
CA CYS A 276 -8.62 3.57 -6.92
C CYS A 276 -9.73 3.51 -7.98
N ARG A 277 -9.47 4.08 -9.16
CA ARG A 277 -10.42 4.16 -10.29
C ARG A 277 -9.66 4.42 -11.59
N GLY A 278 -10.10 3.82 -12.69
CA GLY A 278 -9.63 4.10 -14.06
C GLY A 278 -8.29 3.45 -14.42
N GLY A 279 -7.50 3.08 -13.41
CA GLY A 279 -6.18 2.49 -13.53
C GLY A 279 -6.12 1.00 -13.78
N TRP A 280 -6.60 0.54 -14.93
CA TRP A 280 -6.64 -0.88 -15.29
C TRP A 280 -5.79 -1.15 -16.53
N TYR A 281 -5.05 -2.26 -16.56
CA TYR A 281 -4.33 -2.73 -17.75
C TYR A 281 -3.34 -1.68 -18.33
N GLN A 282 -2.70 -0.87 -17.47
CA GLN A 282 -1.84 0.25 -17.90
C GLN A 282 -0.63 0.45 -16.99
N GLN A 283 0.45 0.99 -17.58
CA GLN A 283 1.69 1.34 -16.87
C GLN A 283 1.53 2.55 -15.94
N GLY A 284 0.66 3.51 -16.31
CA GLY A 284 0.57 4.83 -15.67
C GLY A 284 1.63 5.81 -16.19
N ASN A 285 1.34 7.11 -16.10
CA ASN A 285 2.18 8.20 -16.62
C ASN A 285 2.62 9.21 -15.54
N ARG A 286 2.39 8.90 -14.26
CA ARG A 286 2.88 9.69 -13.11
C ARG A 286 3.13 8.79 -11.90
N THR A 287 4.09 9.15 -11.06
CA THR A 287 4.34 8.49 -9.77
C THR A 287 3.53 9.16 -8.64
N GLY A 288 3.71 8.70 -7.39
CA GLY A 288 3.27 9.42 -6.20
C GLY A 288 4.03 10.73 -5.98
N GLY A 289 5.06 11.00 -6.78
CA GLY A 289 5.88 12.21 -6.81
C GLY A 289 7.05 12.13 -5.85
N VAL A 290 8.25 12.42 -6.36
CA VAL A 290 9.51 12.36 -5.59
C VAL A 290 10.04 13.74 -5.21
N MET A 291 9.62 14.80 -5.90
CA MET A 291 10.03 16.17 -5.60
C MET A 291 9.31 16.68 -4.34
N ARG A 292 9.98 16.59 -3.19
CA ARG A 292 9.43 16.93 -1.86
C ARG A 292 10.44 17.77 -1.07
N GLN A 293 10.36 19.09 -1.23
CA GLN A 293 11.27 20.04 -0.58
C GLN A 293 11.46 19.76 0.92
N GLY A 294 10.37 19.65 1.68
CA GLY A 294 10.45 19.41 3.12
C GLY A 294 11.07 18.06 3.53
N LEU A 295 11.13 17.08 2.64
CA LEU A 295 11.87 15.83 2.86
C LEU A 295 13.35 15.97 2.50
N PHE A 296 13.67 16.74 1.47
CA PHE A 296 15.05 17.08 1.11
C PHE A 296 15.73 17.92 2.20
N GLU A 297 15.02 18.88 2.79
CA GLU A 297 15.48 19.67 3.95
C GLU A 297 15.82 18.78 5.16
N GLN A 298 15.13 17.65 5.30
CA GLN A 298 15.42 16.65 6.34
C GLN A 298 16.48 15.61 5.90
N GLY A 299 17.01 15.71 4.68
CA GLY A 299 18.09 14.89 4.13
C GLY A 299 17.66 13.56 3.51
N TYR A 300 16.36 13.30 3.37
CA TYR A 300 15.85 12.04 2.83
C TYR A 300 16.09 11.90 1.32
N ALA A 301 16.39 10.68 0.88
CA ALA A 301 16.11 10.27 -0.49
C ALA A 301 14.62 9.91 -0.60
N VAL A 302 14.03 10.14 -1.78
CA VAL A 302 12.61 9.94 -2.03
C VAL A 302 12.43 9.07 -3.27
N VAL A 303 11.61 8.04 -3.18
CA VAL A 303 11.34 7.11 -4.28
C VAL A 303 9.84 6.95 -4.50
N SER A 304 9.44 6.70 -5.75
CA SER A 304 8.05 6.40 -6.10
C SER A 304 7.96 5.64 -7.43
N SER A 305 6.78 5.09 -7.73
CA SER A 305 6.53 4.37 -8.97
C SER A 305 5.08 4.52 -9.46
N THR A 306 4.86 4.39 -10.77
CA THR A 306 3.54 4.51 -11.41
C THR A 306 2.55 3.44 -10.98
N LEU A 307 3.02 2.20 -10.75
CA LEU A 307 2.17 1.11 -10.21
C LEU A 307 1.93 1.24 -8.70
N ASN A 308 2.56 2.22 -8.04
CA ASN A 308 2.28 2.59 -6.65
C ASN A 308 1.40 3.85 -6.51
N VAL A 309 0.65 4.14 -7.57
CA VAL A 309 -0.44 5.13 -7.58
C VAL A 309 -1.74 4.40 -7.82
N PHE A 310 -2.56 4.22 -6.78
CA PHE A 310 -3.80 3.42 -6.92
C PHE A 310 -4.84 4.02 -7.87
N GLY A 311 -4.79 5.33 -8.13
CA GLY A 311 -5.56 5.94 -9.23
C GLY A 311 -5.13 5.50 -10.63
N GLN A 312 -4.04 4.75 -10.77
CA GLN A 312 -3.53 4.20 -12.04
C GLN A 312 -3.30 2.68 -11.99
N ASN A 313 -3.24 2.09 -10.80
CA ASN A 313 -3.09 0.64 -10.57
C ASN A 313 -3.68 0.28 -9.20
N CYS A 314 -4.96 -0.08 -9.10
CA CYS A 314 -5.58 -0.43 -7.82
C CYS A 314 -5.45 -1.94 -7.50
N ASN A 315 -4.22 -2.45 -7.52
CA ASN A 315 -3.87 -3.83 -7.16
C ASN A 315 -2.76 -3.81 -6.10
N ASP A 316 -3.10 -4.22 -4.88
CA ASP A 316 -2.21 -4.14 -3.73
C ASP A 316 -1.09 -5.20 -3.75
N LEU A 317 -1.30 -6.34 -4.43
CA LEU A 317 -0.28 -7.37 -4.61
C LEU A 317 0.81 -6.89 -5.57
N LEU A 318 0.38 -6.41 -6.73
CA LEU A 318 1.27 -5.85 -7.74
C LEU A 318 1.98 -4.60 -7.22
N ALA A 319 1.28 -3.77 -6.44
CA ALA A 319 1.91 -2.65 -5.75
C ALA A 319 2.98 -3.11 -4.76
N SER A 320 2.72 -4.14 -3.95
CA SER A 320 3.70 -4.69 -2.98
C SER A 320 4.94 -5.26 -3.67
N GLU A 321 4.76 -5.99 -4.77
CA GLU A 321 5.88 -6.47 -5.60
C GLU A 321 6.70 -5.31 -6.18
N THR A 322 6.02 -4.27 -6.66
CA THR A 322 6.68 -3.06 -7.18
C THR A 322 7.47 -2.34 -6.07
N HIS A 323 6.95 -2.25 -4.84
CA HIS A 323 7.72 -1.70 -3.72
C HIS A 323 9.01 -2.48 -3.46
N ILE A 324 8.94 -3.81 -3.47
CA ILE A 324 10.10 -4.69 -3.27
C ILE A 324 11.16 -4.43 -4.35
N MET A 325 10.77 -4.48 -5.63
CA MET A 325 11.70 -4.35 -6.75
C MET A 325 12.26 -2.92 -6.89
N VAL A 326 11.46 -1.89 -6.58
CA VAL A 326 11.95 -0.49 -6.58
C VAL A 326 12.91 -0.25 -5.41
N LYS A 327 12.65 -0.81 -4.23
CA LYS A 327 13.57 -0.72 -3.08
C LYS A 327 14.87 -1.48 -3.37
N GLU A 328 14.77 -2.66 -3.98
CA GLU A 328 15.93 -3.42 -4.48
C GLU A 328 16.79 -2.57 -5.42
N ARG A 329 16.16 -1.99 -6.46
CA ARG A 329 16.81 -1.09 -7.42
C ARG A 329 17.51 0.09 -6.75
N PHE A 330 16.86 0.70 -5.76
CA PHE A 330 17.46 1.77 -4.97
C PHE A 330 18.73 1.29 -4.25
N ILE A 331 18.69 0.14 -3.60
CA ILE A 331 19.83 -0.37 -2.83
C ILE A 331 21.00 -0.75 -3.73
N GLU A 332 20.74 -1.29 -4.91
CA GLU A 332 21.76 -1.60 -5.92
C GLU A 332 22.45 -0.37 -6.50
N HIS A 333 21.76 0.78 -6.51
CA HIS A 333 22.30 2.02 -7.06
C HIS A 333 22.92 2.94 -6.01
N TYR A 334 22.46 2.89 -4.75
CA TYR A 334 22.85 3.87 -3.72
C TYR A 334 23.24 3.25 -2.39
N GLY A 335 23.11 1.93 -2.23
CA GLY A 335 23.37 1.22 -1.00
C GLY A 335 22.17 1.16 -0.06
N ALA A 336 22.27 0.32 0.97
CA ALA A 336 21.17 0.06 1.89
C ALA A 336 20.84 1.30 2.74
N PRO A 337 19.58 1.77 2.79
CA PRO A 337 19.18 2.82 3.71
C PRO A 337 19.20 2.31 5.16
N ILE A 338 19.37 3.21 6.11
CA ILE A 338 19.23 2.95 7.56
C ILE A 338 17.81 2.45 7.85
N TYR A 339 16.81 3.10 7.26
CA TYR A 339 15.42 2.69 7.28
C TYR A 339 14.65 3.28 6.08
N THR A 340 13.47 2.72 5.82
CA THR A 340 12.52 3.19 4.80
C THR A 340 11.17 3.53 5.43
N ILE A 341 10.69 4.76 5.22
CA ILE A 341 9.33 5.19 5.59
C ILE A 341 8.43 5.14 4.36
N ALA A 342 7.28 4.48 4.45
CA ALA A 342 6.23 4.59 3.43
C ALA A 342 5.25 5.72 3.78
N THR A 343 4.84 6.51 2.78
CA THR A 343 3.88 7.60 2.98
C THR A 343 2.87 7.74 1.85
N GLY A 344 1.62 7.99 2.21
CA GLY A 344 0.56 8.20 1.22
C GLY A 344 -0.80 8.46 1.86
N ALA A 345 -1.65 9.18 1.12
CA ALA A 345 -3.03 9.45 1.52
C ALA A 345 -4.02 8.58 0.75
N SER A 346 -5.16 8.23 1.35
CA SER A 346 -6.24 7.53 0.63
C SER A 346 -5.76 6.21 -0.01
N GLY A 347 -5.80 6.11 -1.36
CA GLY A 347 -5.09 5.11 -2.19
C GLY A 347 -3.70 4.71 -1.73
N GLY A 348 -2.90 5.68 -1.28
CA GLY A 348 -1.55 5.44 -0.78
C GLY A 348 -1.50 4.81 0.61
N SER A 349 -2.57 4.94 1.41
CA SER A 349 -2.62 4.37 2.75
C SER A 349 -2.85 2.85 2.72
N TYR A 350 -3.71 2.34 1.82
CA TYR A 350 -3.93 0.90 1.67
C TYR A 350 -2.61 0.20 1.33
N GLN A 351 -1.88 0.76 0.37
CA GLN A 351 -0.57 0.27 -0.09
C GLN A 351 0.41 0.14 1.06
N SER A 352 0.51 1.19 1.89
CA SER A 352 1.41 1.22 3.03
C SER A 352 1.03 0.15 4.07
N HIS A 353 -0.25 0.06 4.44
CA HIS A 353 -0.73 -0.94 5.40
C HIS A 353 -0.57 -2.37 4.89
N GLN A 354 -1.07 -2.66 3.68
CA GLN A 354 -1.09 -4.01 3.12
C GLN A 354 0.32 -4.50 2.81
N THR A 355 1.22 -3.66 2.29
CA THR A 355 2.62 -4.06 2.09
C THR A 355 3.34 -4.25 3.43
N ALA A 356 3.17 -3.34 4.40
CA ALA A 356 3.83 -3.48 5.70
C ALA A 356 3.36 -4.73 6.46
N ASP A 357 2.08 -5.08 6.39
CA ASP A 357 1.54 -6.26 7.06
C ASP A 357 1.95 -7.56 6.35
N ASN A 358 1.80 -7.61 5.03
CA ASN A 358 2.01 -8.84 4.26
C ASN A 358 3.49 -9.10 3.92
N TYR A 359 4.32 -8.06 3.82
CA TYR A 359 5.73 -8.14 3.41
C TYR A 359 6.63 -7.35 4.38
N PRO A 360 6.75 -7.78 5.66
CA PRO A 360 7.51 -7.08 6.69
C PRO A 360 8.98 -6.86 6.30
N GLY A 361 9.49 -5.65 6.54
CA GLY A 361 10.86 -5.22 6.20
C GLY A 361 10.96 -4.45 4.87
N VAL A 362 9.89 -4.42 4.06
CA VAL A 362 9.81 -3.49 2.92
C VAL A 362 9.77 -2.05 3.43
N PHE A 363 8.97 -1.79 4.48
CA PHE A 363 8.93 -0.53 5.20
C PHE A 363 9.24 -0.77 6.68
N ASP A 364 10.04 0.12 7.25
CA ASP A 364 10.40 0.09 8.67
C ASP A 364 9.41 0.90 9.51
N GLY A 365 8.75 1.90 8.91
CA GLY A 365 7.66 2.69 9.50
C GLY A 365 6.72 3.23 8.42
N ILE A 366 5.47 3.55 8.78
CA ILE A 366 4.51 4.15 7.85
C ILE A 366 3.90 5.45 8.41
N ILE A 367 3.81 6.46 7.55
CA ILE A 367 3.11 7.72 7.81
C ILE A 367 1.98 7.84 6.79
N VAL A 368 0.77 7.51 7.21
CA VAL A 368 -0.40 7.41 6.32
C VAL A 368 -1.39 8.52 6.61
N ALA A 369 -2.18 8.88 5.59
CA ALA A 369 -3.19 9.91 5.74
C ALA A 369 -4.56 9.52 5.22
N ALA A 370 -5.61 10.06 5.83
CA ALA A 370 -7.00 9.81 5.45
C ALA A 370 -7.24 8.31 5.18
N SER A 371 -6.82 7.51 6.16
CA SER A 371 -6.41 6.14 5.93
C SER A 371 -7.55 5.15 5.79
N PHE A 372 -7.21 4.01 5.21
CA PHE A 372 -8.05 2.84 5.13
C PHE A 372 -7.23 1.56 5.41
N PRO A 373 -7.83 0.51 6.01
CA PRO A 373 -7.11 -0.74 6.27
C PRO A 373 -6.81 -1.51 4.97
N ASP A 374 -7.77 -1.64 4.06
CA ASP A 374 -7.60 -2.31 2.77
C ASP A 374 -8.69 -1.90 1.76
N VAL A 375 -8.47 -2.19 0.48
CA VAL A 375 -9.42 -1.88 -0.60
C VAL A 375 -10.71 -2.70 -0.46
N THR A 376 -10.62 -3.97 -0.06
CA THR A 376 -11.75 -4.92 -0.15
C THR A 376 -12.87 -4.61 0.83
N THR A 377 -12.54 -4.29 2.06
CA THR A 377 -13.51 -4.20 3.15
C THR A 377 -13.82 -2.75 3.51
N ALA A 378 -12.82 -1.87 3.54
CA ALA A 378 -13.01 -0.47 3.88
C ALA A 378 -13.74 0.27 2.76
N THR A 379 -13.32 -0.01 1.52
CA THR A 379 -13.78 0.70 0.34
C THR A 379 -14.89 -0.10 -0.33
N ILE A 380 -14.61 -1.26 -0.90
CA ILE A 380 -15.58 -1.98 -1.74
C ILE A 380 -16.90 -2.30 -1.02
N PHE A 381 -16.88 -2.81 0.21
CA PHE A 381 -18.12 -3.16 0.93
C PHE A 381 -18.98 -1.94 1.21
N THR A 382 -18.38 -0.88 1.77
CA THR A 382 -19.07 0.37 2.10
C THR A 382 -19.72 0.99 0.85
N LEU A 383 -19.02 0.94 -0.28
CA LEU A 383 -19.53 1.49 -1.55
C LEU A 383 -20.65 0.64 -2.14
N ALA A 384 -20.50 -0.68 -2.15
CA ALA A 384 -21.53 -1.59 -2.63
C ALA A 384 -22.83 -1.42 -1.82
N ASP A 385 -22.70 -1.36 -0.49
CA ASP A 385 -23.84 -1.15 0.40
C ASP A 385 -24.46 0.25 0.22
N ALA A 386 -23.63 1.29 0.01
CA ALA A 386 -24.12 2.62 -0.33
C ALA A 386 -24.87 2.64 -1.68
N ARG A 387 -24.41 1.91 -2.71
CA ARG A 387 -25.11 1.79 -3.99
C ARG A 387 -26.45 1.08 -3.85
N LEU A 388 -26.54 0.04 -3.02
CA LEU A 388 -27.83 -0.61 -2.69
C LEU A 388 -28.79 0.35 -1.98
N LEU A 389 -28.31 1.07 -0.97
CA LEU A 389 -29.14 2.03 -0.23
C LEU A 389 -29.58 3.20 -1.11
N ASN A 390 -28.69 3.74 -1.94
CA ASN A 390 -29.02 4.80 -2.87
C ASN A 390 -30.12 4.35 -3.84
N TYR A 391 -29.95 3.18 -4.49
CA TYR A 391 -30.97 2.63 -5.38
C TYR A 391 -32.31 2.40 -4.66
N TYR A 392 -32.28 1.89 -3.42
CA TYR A 392 -33.49 1.70 -2.65
C TYR A 392 -34.22 3.02 -2.38
N PHE A 393 -33.49 4.06 -1.94
CA PHE A 393 -34.07 5.36 -1.60
C PHE A 393 -34.41 6.24 -2.80
N THR A 394 -33.93 5.94 -4.01
CA THR A 394 -34.27 6.73 -5.21
C THR A 394 -35.22 6.00 -6.16
N GLU A 395 -35.05 4.69 -6.36
CA GLU A 395 -35.79 3.93 -7.36
C GLU A 395 -36.85 2.99 -6.75
N THR A 396 -36.54 2.35 -5.63
CA THR A 396 -37.42 1.31 -5.06
C THR A 396 -38.50 1.90 -4.15
N ASN A 397 -38.12 2.84 -3.28
CA ASN A 397 -38.99 3.40 -2.26
C ASN A 397 -38.61 4.85 -1.91
N ALA A 398 -38.86 5.75 -2.85
CA ALA A 398 -38.44 7.15 -2.76
C ALA A 398 -39.21 8.01 -1.74
N GLU A 399 -40.42 7.60 -1.36
CA GLU A 399 -41.35 8.49 -0.65
C GLU A 399 -41.45 8.24 0.85
N THR A 400 -41.08 7.05 1.34
CA THR A 400 -41.40 6.65 2.73
C THR A 400 -40.30 6.91 3.75
N PHE A 401 -39.09 7.31 3.33
CA PHE A 401 -37.97 7.62 4.24
C PHE A 401 -37.58 9.09 4.14
N THR A 402 -37.57 9.78 5.29
CA THR A 402 -36.98 11.12 5.40
C THR A 402 -35.45 11.09 5.23
N VAL A 403 -34.84 12.22 4.88
CA VAL A 403 -33.38 12.37 4.75
C VAL A 403 -32.64 11.89 6.00
N GLU A 404 -33.13 12.27 7.17
CA GLU A 404 -32.56 11.88 8.46
C GLU A 404 -32.69 10.38 8.72
N GLN A 405 -33.80 9.77 8.30
CA GLN A 405 -33.98 8.31 8.38
C GLN A 405 -33.03 7.58 7.43
N GLN A 406 -32.86 8.06 6.20
CA GLN A 406 -31.89 7.50 5.26
C GLN A 406 -30.47 7.57 5.82
N ARG A 407 -30.09 8.71 6.41
CA ARG A 407 -28.81 8.91 7.09
C ARG A 407 -28.64 7.96 8.29
N ALA A 408 -29.69 7.78 9.10
CA ALA A 408 -29.66 6.83 10.22
C ALA A 408 -29.50 5.38 9.74
N VAL A 409 -30.14 5.00 8.63
CA VAL A 409 -30.02 3.67 8.03
C VAL A 409 -28.62 3.42 7.46
N SER A 410 -28.02 4.41 6.79
CA SER A 410 -26.66 4.28 6.25
C SER A 410 -25.59 4.35 7.34
N GLY A 411 -25.88 5.06 8.43
CA GLY A 411 -24.94 5.28 9.53
C GLY A 411 -23.90 6.36 9.27
N PHE A 412 -23.93 7.00 8.10
CA PHE A 412 -22.98 8.03 7.69
C PHE A 412 -23.19 9.36 8.43
N GLY A 413 -22.11 10.13 8.58
CA GLY A 413 -22.14 11.47 9.18
C GLY A 413 -22.97 12.46 8.35
N SER A 414 -22.78 12.42 7.04
CA SER A 414 -23.52 13.21 6.04
C SER A 414 -24.47 12.32 5.22
N TRP A 415 -25.69 12.80 4.99
CA TRP A 415 -26.64 12.11 4.10
C TRP A 415 -26.11 12.01 2.67
N ALA A 416 -25.45 13.05 2.17
CA ALA A 416 -24.89 13.09 0.82
C ALA A 416 -23.82 12.01 0.58
N SER A 417 -23.22 11.46 1.64
CA SER A 417 -22.32 10.31 1.54
C SER A 417 -22.99 9.08 0.91
N ILE A 418 -24.32 8.91 1.03
CA ILE A 418 -25.04 7.78 0.40
C ILE A 418 -24.84 7.80 -1.11
N SER A 419 -25.17 8.91 -1.77
CA SER A 419 -25.04 9.02 -3.22
C SER A 419 -23.57 9.12 -3.65
N ASN A 420 -22.74 9.85 -2.90
CA ASN A 420 -21.30 9.97 -3.19
C ASN A 420 -20.60 8.61 -3.24
N LEU A 421 -20.79 7.78 -2.20
CA LEU A 421 -20.18 6.46 -2.12
C LEU A 421 -20.85 5.49 -3.10
N ALA A 422 -22.15 5.65 -3.40
CA ALA A 422 -22.82 4.87 -4.44
C ALA A 422 -22.16 5.05 -5.82
N ARG A 423 -21.82 6.30 -6.20
CA ARG A 423 -21.07 6.59 -7.44
C ARG A 423 -19.70 5.93 -7.42
N GLY A 424 -19.01 5.96 -6.28
CA GLY A 424 -17.73 5.27 -6.10
C GLY A 424 -17.80 3.76 -6.36
N ALA A 425 -18.93 3.08 -6.18
CA ALA A 425 -19.07 1.66 -6.50
C ALA A 425 -18.93 1.32 -7.99
N ALA A 426 -18.80 2.31 -8.88
CA ALA A 426 -18.47 2.13 -10.29
C ALA A 426 -17.21 1.27 -10.53
N ARG A 427 -16.24 1.26 -9.60
CA ARG A 427 -15.04 0.39 -9.68
C ARG A 427 -15.31 -1.12 -9.56
N LEU A 428 -16.55 -1.49 -9.24
CA LEU A 428 -17.01 -2.87 -9.18
C LEU A 428 -17.73 -3.29 -10.46
N ASP A 429 -18.12 -2.31 -11.27
CA ASP A 429 -19.03 -2.43 -12.39
C ASP A 429 -18.23 -2.62 -13.68
N PRO A 430 -18.33 -3.76 -14.36
CA PRO A 430 -17.57 -4.02 -15.58
C PRO A 430 -18.20 -3.34 -16.80
N ASN A 431 -19.43 -2.81 -16.70
CA ASN A 431 -20.18 -2.32 -17.84
C ASN A 431 -19.95 -0.83 -18.07
N TYR A 432 -19.62 -0.49 -19.31
CA TYR A 432 -19.51 0.89 -19.75
C TYR A 432 -20.84 1.39 -20.34
N GLN A 433 -21.46 2.38 -19.71
CA GLN A 433 -22.67 3.08 -20.17
C GLN A 433 -22.37 4.53 -20.60
N PHE A 434 -22.51 4.84 -21.90
CA PHE A 434 -22.11 6.13 -22.49
C PHE A 434 -22.87 7.36 -21.98
N ASP A 435 -24.06 7.18 -21.41
CA ASP A 435 -24.97 8.23 -20.94
C ASP A 435 -24.89 8.50 -19.44
N THR A 436 -24.01 7.78 -18.71
CA THR A 436 -23.78 7.99 -17.28
C THR A 436 -22.70 9.07 -17.03
N THR A 437 -22.77 9.73 -15.88
CA THR A 437 -21.74 10.71 -15.51
C THR A 437 -20.40 10.01 -15.27
N LEU A 438 -19.28 10.71 -15.48
CA LEU A 438 -17.93 10.14 -15.24
C LEU A 438 -17.78 9.56 -13.83
N GLU A 439 -18.47 10.10 -12.83
CA GLU A 439 -18.42 9.57 -11.46
C GLU A 439 -19.21 8.26 -11.29
N GLU A 440 -20.19 7.96 -12.14
CA GLU A 440 -21.03 6.75 -12.10
C GLU A 440 -20.58 5.67 -13.08
N GLN A 441 -19.69 6.02 -13.99
CA GLN A 441 -19.22 5.19 -15.10
C GLN A 441 -18.49 3.92 -14.63
N GLY A 442 -19.15 2.77 -14.77
CA GLY A 442 -18.52 1.44 -14.75
C GLY A 442 -17.72 1.17 -16.03
N GLY A 443 -16.90 0.12 -16.02
CA GLY A 443 -16.15 -0.35 -17.20
C GLY A 443 -15.13 0.66 -17.74
N GLU A 444 -14.84 1.72 -16.98
CA GLU A 444 -13.99 2.82 -17.41
C GLU A 444 -12.53 2.36 -17.50
N VAL A 445 -11.96 2.42 -18.69
CA VAL A 445 -10.50 2.35 -18.89
C VAL A 445 -10.04 3.74 -19.34
N SER A 446 -8.98 4.27 -18.73
CA SER A 446 -8.45 5.61 -19.07
C SER A 446 -7.68 5.66 -20.39
N ILE A 447 -7.46 4.51 -21.04
CA ILE A 447 -6.66 4.39 -22.25
C ILE A 447 -7.56 4.19 -23.46
N ALA A 448 -7.50 5.16 -24.39
CA ALA A 448 -8.28 5.12 -25.64
C ALA A 448 -8.07 3.81 -26.45
N ALA A 449 -6.85 3.25 -26.43
CA ALA A 449 -6.52 2.01 -27.13
C ALA A 449 -7.17 0.75 -26.52
N LEU A 450 -7.64 0.83 -25.28
CA LEU A 450 -8.33 -0.27 -24.58
C LEU A 450 -9.86 -0.19 -24.72
N GLU A 451 -10.42 0.92 -25.20
CA GLU A 451 -11.88 1.11 -25.25
C GLU A 451 -12.57 0.08 -26.15
N SER A 452 -12.01 -0.21 -27.31
CA SER A 452 -12.53 -1.22 -28.25
C SER A 452 -12.35 -2.67 -27.75
N GLN A 453 -11.54 -2.86 -26.71
CA GLN A 453 -11.28 -4.16 -26.10
C GLN A 453 -12.11 -4.38 -24.83
N ARG A 454 -12.86 -3.39 -24.36
CA ARG A 454 -13.67 -3.47 -23.14
C ARG A 454 -14.65 -4.65 -23.21
N TYR A 455 -14.91 -5.21 -22.04
CA TYR A 455 -16.02 -6.13 -21.84
C TYR A 455 -17.35 -5.43 -22.16
N GLU A 456 -18.18 -6.14 -22.91
CA GLU A 456 -19.60 -5.83 -23.10
C GLU A 456 -20.34 -7.15 -23.36
N PRO A 457 -21.68 -7.20 -23.24
CA PRO A 457 -22.44 -8.44 -23.45
C PRO A 457 -22.15 -9.16 -24.78
N THR A 458 -21.76 -8.40 -25.80
CA THR A 458 -21.35 -8.83 -27.15
C THR A 458 -19.86 -9.20 -27.26
N ASN A 459 -19.01 -8.70 -26.36
CA ASN A 459 -17.58 -9.00 -26.25
C ASN A 459 -17.25 -9.57 -24.86
N ARG A 460 -17.68 -10.81 -24.61
CA ARG A 460 -17.58 -11.45 -23.28
C ARG A 460 -16.16 -11.82 -22.84
N PHE A 461 -15.20 -11.69 -23.74
CA PHE A 461 -13.77 -11.93 -23.49
C PHE A 461 -12.97 -10.63 -23.43
N GLY A 462 -13.64 -9.48 -23.46
CA GLY A 462 -13.01 -8.18 -23.34
C GLY A 462 -12.46 -7.88 -21.94
N VAL A 463 -11.70 -6.80 -21.87
CA VAL A 463 -11.11 -6.22 -20.67
C VAL A 463 -12.21 -5.86 -19.66
N ARG A 464 -12.19 -6.51 -18.50
CA ARG A 464 -13.10 -6.19 -17.39
C ARG A 464 -12.41 -5.25 -16.42
N ALA A 465 -12.84 -3.98 -16.44
CA ALA A 465 -12.28 -2.91 -15.64
C ALA A 465 -12.85 -2.88 -14.21
N THR A 466 -12.64 -3.97 -13.46
CA THR A 466 -13.07 -4.05 -12.05
C THR A 466 -11.90 -4.38 -11.13
N VAL A 467 -11.99 -3.91 -9.88
CA VAL A 467 -11.05 -4.28 -8.80
C VAL A 467 -10.87 -5.80 -8.63
N TYR A 468 -11.90 -6.60 -8.92
CA TYR A 468 -11.82 -8.06 -8.78
C TYR A 468 -11.04 -8.68 -9.93
N ASP A 469 -11.34 -8.27 -11.16
CA ASP A 469 -10.67 -8.75 -12.38
C ASP A 469 -9.19 -8.33 -12.36
N HIS A 470 -8.89 -7.13 -11.86
CA HIS A 470 -7.54 -6.66 -11.64
C HIS A 470 -6.78 -7.46 -10.54
N THR A 471 -7.49 -8.17 -9.66
CA THR A 471 -6.94 -9.01 -8.57
C THR A 471 -7.13 -10.52 -8.84
N VAL A 472 -7.34 -10.90 -10.11
CA VAL A 472 -7.70 -12.28 -10.49
C VAL A 472 -6.65 -13.33 -10.11
N ASN A 473 -5.37 -12.96 -10.03
CA ASN A 473 -4.30 -13.89 -9.61
C ASN A 473 -4.52 -14.40 -8.17
N VAL A 474 -5.20 -13.63 -7.33
CA VAL A 474 -5.60 -14.05 -5.99
C VAL A 474 -6.94 -14.78 -6.02
N TYR A 475 -7.99 -14.12 -6.51
CA TYR A 475 -9.35 -14.62 -6.37
C TYR A 475 -9.68 -15.78 -7.31
N GLY A 476 -8.95 -15.93 -8.41
CA GLY A 476 -9.21 -16.89 -9.46
C GLY A 476 -10.41 -16.50 -10.31
N ASN A 477 -10.65 -17.28 -11.35
CA ASN A 477 -11.79 -17.12 -12.25
C ASN A 477 -13.01 -17.92 -11.77
N VAL A 478 -14.19 -17.47 -12.15
CA VAL A 478 -15.39 -18.31 -12.14
C VAL A 478 -15.22 -19.42 -13.18
N ASP A 479 -15.55 -20.65 -12.81
CA ASP A 479 -15.36 -21.84 -13.64
C ASP A 479 -15.90 -21.66 -15.06
N GLY A 480 -15.03 -21.91 -16.06
CA GLY A 480 -15.39 -21.81 -17.48
C GLY A 480 -15.51 -20.39 -18.02
N THR A 481 -15.09 -19.37 -17.27
CA THR A 481 -15.12 -17.95 -17.69
C THR A 481 -13.79 -17.23 -17.43
N PHE A 482 -13.69 -15.98 -17.90
CA PHE A 482 -12.58 -15.06 -17.59
C PHE A 482 -12.98 -13.98 -16.57
N THR A 483 -14.11 -14.18 -15.88
CA THR A 483 -14.59 -13.27 -14.85
C THR A 483 -13.99 -13.65 -13.52
N ALA A 484 -13.38 -12.71 -12.81
CA ALA A 484 -12.86 -12.96 -11.49
C ALA A 484 -13.96 -13.33 -10.48
N GLN A 485 -13.60 -14.18 -9.53
CA GLN A 485 -14.41 -14.44 -8.36
C GLN A 485 -14.40 -13.21 -7.43
N ARG A 486 -15.46 -13.05 -6.62
CA ARG A 486 -15.69 -11.85 -5.80
C ARG A 486 -15.87 -12.20 -4.32
N PRO A 487 -15.08 -11.63 -3.40
CA PRO A 487 -15.34 -11.69 -1.97
C PRO A 487 -16.38 -10.63 -1.56
N LEU A 488 -17.59 -10.65 -2.13
CA LEU A 488 -18.66 -9.67 -1.85
C LEU A 488 -19.97 -10.37 -1.48
N ASP A 489 -20.50 -10.09 -0.29
CA ASP A 489 -21.68 -10.75 0.27
C ASP A 489 -22.61 -9.74 0.96
N ASN A 490 -23.93 -9.87 0.77
CA ASN A 490 -24.93 -9.15 1.56
C ASN A 490 -26.06 -10.07 2.10
N ALA A 491 -25.88 -11.39 2.04
CA ALA A 491 -26.81 -12.35 2.59
C ALA A 491 -26.86 -12.22 4.13
N GLY A 492 -28.07 -12.15 4.69
CA GLY A 492 -28.28 -12.02 6.13
C GLY A 492 -28.00 -10.63 6.74
N VAL A 493 -27.50 -9.67 5.96
CA VAL A 493 -27.26 -8.29 6.43
C VAL A 493 -28.60 -7.58 6.66
N GLN A 494 -28.81 -7.09 7.89
CA GLN A 494 -30.01 -6.37 8.31
C GLN A 494 -29.83 -4.85 8.22
N TYR A 495 -30.02 -4.28 7.03
CA TYR A 495 -29.87 -2.84 6.82
C TYR A 495 -30.82 -2.04 7.70
N GLY A 496 -30.30 -1.02 8.39
CA GLY A 496 -31.08 -0.17 9.29
C GLY A 496 -31.42 -0.77 10.66
N LEU A 497 -30.77 -1.86 11.09
CA LEU A 497 -31.07 -2.51 12.38
C LEU A 497 -30.91 -1.55 13.58
N ALA A 498 -29.79 -0.82 13.68
CA ALA A 498 -29.62 0.16 14.73
C ALA A 498 -30.65 1.30 14.63
N ALA A 499 -30.94 1.79 13.42
CA ALA A 499 -31.96 2.81 13.19
C ALA A 499 -33.37 2.36 13.64
N LEU A 500 -33.71 1.09 13.46
CA LEU A 500 -34.96 0.51 13.99
C LEU A 500 -34.94 0.48 15.52
N ASN A 501 -33.84 0.01 16.10
CA ASN A 501 -33.71 -0.14 17.56
C ASN A 501 -33.69 1.20 18.29
N ASP A 502 -33.16 2.24 17.65
CA ASP A 502 -33.18 3.62 18.14
C ASP A 502 -34.53 4.32 17.88
N GLY A 503 -35.48 3.65 17.21
CA GLY A 503 -36.80 4.19 16.87
C GLY A 503 -36.79 5.24 15.77
N ALA A 504 -35.69 5.41 15.04
CA ALA A 504 -35.60 6.34 13.92
C ALA A 504 -36.45 5.90 12.73
N ILE A 505 -36.57 4.58 12.50
CA ILE A 505 -37.46 3.99 11.49
C ILE A 505 -38.47 3.05 12.13
N SER A 506 -39.63 2.91 11.48
CA SER A 506 -40.68 1.98 11.91
C SER A 506 -40.35 0.52 11.58
N VAL A 507 -41.02 -0.41 12.26
CA VAL A 507 -40.99 -1.86 11.94
C VAL A 507 -41.32 -2.11 10.48
N ARG A 508 -42.32 -1.39 9.94
CA ARG A 508 -42.74 -1.55 8.54
C ARG A 508 -41.64 -1.12 7.57
N GLN A 509 -41.07 0.08 7.78
CA GLN A 509 -39.92 0.56 7.00
C GLN A 509 -38.75 -0.43 7.03
N PHE A 510 -38.43 -1.01 8.19
CA PHE A 510 -37.34 -1.98 8.32
C PHE A 510 -37.59 -3.29 7.55
N ILE A 511 -38.81 -3.83 7.60
CA ILE A 511 -39.19 -5.04 6.84
C ILE A 511 -39.15 -4.74 5.34
N ASP A 512 -39.72 -3.61 4.91
CA ASP A 512 -39.75 -3.19 3.50
C ASP A 512 -38.35 -3.01 2.93
N LEU A 513 -37.48 -2.32 3.67
CA LEU A 513 -36.08 -2.15 3.30
C LEU A 513 -35.41 -3.50 3.08
N ASN A 514 -35.48 -4.39 4.07
CA ASN A 514 -34.73 -5.64 3.98
C ASN A 514 -35.32 -6.65 2.98
N ARG A 515 -36.62 -6.56 2.68
CA ARG A 515 -37.28 -7.38 1.65
C ARG A 515 -36.88 -6.94 0.24
N ASP A 516 -36.86 -5.63 -0.01
CA ASP A 516 -36.81 -5.10 -1.38
C ASP A 516 -35.42 -4.52 -1.75
N ILE A 517 -34.45 -4.46 -0.83
CA ILE A 517 -33.08 -3.93 -1.11
C ILE A 517 -32.28 -4.76 -2.11
N GLY A 518 -32.54 -6.05 -2.24
CA GLY A 518 -31.89 -6.93 -3.21
C GLY A 518 -30.36 -7.04 -3.10
N GLY A 519 -29.71 -7.22 -4.25
CA GLY A 519 -28.27 -7.42 -4.39
C GLY A 519 -27.77 -7.06 -5.79
N PHE A 520 -26.63 -7.63 -6.18
CA PHE A 520 -25.99 -7.36 -7.46
C PHE A 520 -25.66 -8.67 -8.19
N ASP A 521 -25.92 -8.71 -9.49
CA ASP A 521 -25.40 -9.77 -10.35
C ASP A 521 -23.88 -9.61 -10.59
N ARG A 522 -23.31 -10.40 -11.51
CA ARG A 522 -21.87 -10.37 -11.84
C ARG A 522 -21.42 -9.09 -12.54
N ASP A 523 -22.35 -8.42 -13.19
CA ASP A 523 -22.10 -7.21 -13.94
C ASP A 523 -22.64 -5.98 -13.19
N MET A 524 -22.81 -6.10 -11.87
CA MET A 524 -23.25 -5.05 -10.95
C MET A 524 -24.65 -4.47 -11.25
N ASN A 525 -25.47 -5.17 -12.03
CA ASN A 525 -26.88 -4.80 -12.15
C ASN A 525 -27.61 -5.12 -10.85
N HIS A 526 -28.52 -4.24 -10.43
CA HIS A 526 -29.38 -4.50 -9.28
C HIS A 526 -30.34 -5.65 -9.59
N VAL A 527 -30.45 -6.60 -8.66
CA VAL A 527 -31.34 -7.76 -8.75
C VAL A 527 -32.10 -7.96 -7.44
N PRO A 528 -33.31 -8.56 -7.46
CA PRO A 528 -34.08 -8.82 -6.24
C PRO A 528 -33.37 -9.76 -5.25
N GLU A 529 -32.50 -10.64 -5.73
CA GLU A 529 -31.77 -11.59 -4.91
C GLU A 529 -30.55 -10.96 -4.25
N ARG A 530 -30.33 -11.29 -2.97
CA ARG A 530 -29.09 -10.94 -2.26
C ARG A 530 -27.90 -11.65 -2.90
N HIS A 531 -26.82 -10.91 -3.10
CA HIS A 531 -25.58 -11.44 -3.67
C HIS A 531 -24.77 -12.19 -2.60
N ARG A 532 -23.99 -13.17 -3.04
CA ARG A 532 -23.12 -13.98 -2.18
C ARG A 532 -21.69 -13.93 -2.67
N ALA A 533 -20.76 -14.00 -1.72
CA ALA A 533 -19.35 -14.10 -2.05
C ALA A 533 -19.05 -15.48 -2.66
N ASP A 534 -18.10 -15.53 -3.58
CA ASP A 534 -17.55 -16.79 -4.05
C ASP A 534 -16.78 -17.48 -2.92
N THR A 535 -17.04 -18.77 -2.73
CA THR A 535 -16.47 -19.54 -1.62
C THR A 535 -14.95 -19.50 -1.59
N GLN A 536 -14.29 -19.62 -2.75
CA GLN A 536 -12.83 -19.53 -2.82
C GLN A 536 -12.36 -18.09 -2.65
N ALA A 537 -12.87 -17.11 -3.41
CA ALA A 537 -12.44 -15.72 -3.26
C ALA A 537 -12.55 -15.19 -1.82
N ARG A 538 -13.64 -15.51 -1.10
CA ARG A 538 -13.78 -15.16 0.33
C ARG A 538 -12.63 -15.71 1.16
N LYS A 539 -12.36 -17.01 1.03
CA LYS A 539 -11.28 -17.70 1.75
C LYS A 539 -9.93 -17.07 1.41
N ARG A 540 -9.65 -16.92 0.11
CA ARG A 540 -8.38 -16.38 -0.40
C ARG A 540 -8.13 -14.94 0.01
N ALA A 541 -9.17 -14.09 0.08
CA ALA A 541 -9.04 -12.71 0.53
C ALA A 541 -8.47 -12.61 1.96
N ILE A 542 -8.89 -13.52 2.85
CA ILE A 542 -8.40 -13.59 4.23
C ILE A 542 -7.03 -14.29 4.30
N GLU A 543 -6.88 -15.44 3.65
CA GLU A 543 -5.66 -16.24 3.70
C GLU A 543 -4.42 -15.49 3.19
N SER A 544 -4.60 -14.67 2.16
CA SER A 544 -3.51 -13.92 1.52
C SER A 544 -3.30 -12.50 2.04
N GLY A 545 -4.06 -12.08 3.05
CA GLY A 545 -3.96 -10.75 3.64
C GLY A 545 -4.42 -9.61 2.71
N ARG A 546 -5.24 -9.90 1.69
CA ARG A 546 -5.95 -8.83 0.95
C ARG A 546 -6.98 -8.12 1.82
N ILE A 547 -7.51 -8.83 2.82
CA ILE A 547 -8.11 -8.23 4.00
C ILE A 547 -7.00 -8.06 5.02
N LEU A 548 -6.71 -6.80 5.38
CA LEU A 548 -5.61 -6.48 6.29
C LEU A 548 -5.79 -7.23 7.61
N TYR A 549 -4.74 -7.91 8.08
CA TYR A 549 -4.78 -8.70 9.31
C TYR A 549 -4.41 -7.84 10.53
N GLY A 550 -3.33 -7.06 10.44
CA GLY A 550 -2.80 -6.20 11.50
C GLY A 550 -1.87 -6.90 12.48
N GLY A 551 -1.87 -8.24 12.52
CA GLY A 551 -1.01 -9.03 13.41
C GLY A 551 0.21 -9.64 12.74
N ALA A 552 0.48 -9.32 11.48
CA ALA A 552 1.67 -9.78 10.79
C ALA A 552 2.75 -8.71 10.89
N GLY A 553 3.24 -8.16 9.77
CA GLY A 553 4.28 -7.14 9.82
C GLY A 553 3.87 -5.86 10.55
N LEU A 554 2.58 -5.49 10.54
CA LEU A 554 2.10 -4.31 11.25
C LEU A 554 2.16 -4.46 12.78
N ALA A 555 2.30 -5.67 13.34
CA ALA A 555 2.54 -5.84 14.77
C ALA A 555 3.87 -5.19 15.19
N SER A 556 4.82 -5.09 14.26
CA SER A 556 6.18 -4.58 14.46
C SER A 556 6.52 -3.38 13.59
N THR A 557 5.53 -2.62 13.12
CA THR A 557 5.73 -1.39 12.35
C THR A 557 5.21 -0.19 13.15
N PRO A 558 6.01 0.86 13.37
CA PRO A 558 5.52 2.18 13.77
C PRO A 558 4.54 2.77 12.75
N ILE A 559 3.35 3.16 13.21
CA ILE A 559 2.28 3.73 12.39
C ILE A 559 1.92 5.12 12.91
N ILE A 560 2.15 6.14 12.11
CA ILE A 560 1.58 7.47 12.31
C ILE A 560 0.48 7.66 11.27
N ASP A 561 -0.75 7.88 11.75
CA ASP A 561 -1.91 8.07 10.91
C ASP A 561 -2.52 9.45 11.17
N TYR A 562 -2.50 10.31 10.15
CA TYR A 562 -2.97 11.68 10.28
C TYR A 562 -4.11 12.01 9.31
N ARG A 563 -4.98 12.96 9.65
CA ARG A 563 -6.03 13.37 8.71
C ARG A 563 -6.58 14.76 8.94
N SER A 564 -7.12 15.34 7.88
CA SER A 564 -8.19 16.33 7.99
C SER A 564 -9.53 15.62 8.14
N TYR A 565 -10.43 16.18 8.94
CA TYR A 565 -11.75 15.61 9.17
C TYR A 565 -12.68 15.87 7.97
N ARG A 566 -13.38 14.83 7.50
CA ARG A 566 -14.19 14.87 6.26
C ARG A 566 -15.60 14.29 6.41
N ASP A 567 -15.94 13.67 7.54
CA ASP A 567 -17.24 13.01 7.73
C ASP A 567 -18.45 13.97 7.66
N HIS A 568 -18.24 15.28 7.83
CA HIS A 568 -19.25 16.34 7.67
C HIS A 568 -19.18 17.08 6.33
N ALA A 569 -18.41 16.59 5.36
CA ALA A 569 -18.38 17.21 4.04
C ALA A 569 -19.80 17.29 3.45
N GLU A 570 -20.18 18.48 2.97
CA GLU A 570 -21.53 18.78 2.48
C GLU A 570 -21.98 17.81 1.37
N ASN A 571 -21.07 17.48 0.44
CA ASN A 571 -21.32 16.57 -0.68
C ASN A 571 -20.98 15.11 -0.37
N GLY A 572 -20.73 14.78 0.89
CA GLY A 572 -20.21 13.50 1.33
C GLY A 572 -18.74 13.30 0.96
N ASP A 573 -18.07 12.39 1.66
CA ASP A 573 -16.69 12.04 1.41
C ASP A 573 -16.44 10.57 1.83
N ILE A 574 -15.67 9.84 1.01
CA ILE A 574 -15.28 8.46 1.29
C ILE A 574 -14.23 8.36 2.41
N HIS A 575 -13.48 9.43 2.69
CA HIS A 575 -12.45 9.48 3.71
C HIS A 575 -13.03 9.64 5.11
N MET A 576 -13.91 8.72 5.50
CA MET A 576 -14.55 8.67 6.81
C MET A 576 -13.54 8.25 7.90
N ILE A 577 -13.66 8.83 9.10
CA ILE A 577 -12.73 8.55 10.20
C ILE A 577 -12.81 7.10 10.72
N VAL A 578 -13.95 6.44 10.51
CA VAL A 578 -14.17 5.03 10.90
C VAL A 578 -13.09 4.09 10.37
N HIS A 579 -12.55 4.36 9.19
CA HIS A 579 -11.57 3.48 8.56
C HIS A 579 -10.27 3.39 9.38
N GLN A 580 -9.84 4.48 9.99
CA GLN A 580 -8.67 4.52 10.87
C GLN A 580 -8.92 3.73 12.17
N PHE A 581 -10.15 3.80 12.68
CA PHE A 581 -10.58 2.99 13.82
C PHE A 581 -10.71 1.50 13.46
N SER A 582 -11.10 1.15 12.24
CA SER A 582 -11.09 -0.23 11.76
C SER A 582 -9.66 -0.79 11.72
N THR A 583 -8.68 -0.02 11.24
CA THR A 583 -7.25 -0.42 11.30
C THR A 583 -6.80 -0.63 12.75
N ARG A 584 -7.09 0.33 13.64
CA ARG A 584 -6.75 0.19 15.07
C ARG A 584 -7.42 -1.01 15.73
N GLN A 585 -8.68 -1.29 15.41
CA GLN A 585 -9.37 -2.45 15.96
C GLN A 585 -8.72 -3.77 15.50
N ARG A 586 -8.24 -3.85 14.26
CA ARG A 586 -7.50 -5.04 13.78
C ARG A 586 -6.18 -5.24 14.51
N LEU A 587 -5.45 -4.16 14.81
CA LEU A 587 -4.25 -4.23 15.66
C LEU A 587 -4.60 -4.74 17.07
N LEU A 588 -5.68 -4.23 17.68
CA LEU A 588 -6.14 -4.67 18.99
C LEU A 588 -6.57 -6.14 18.98
N ASP A 589 -7.33 -6.57 17.98
CA ASP A 589 -7.83 -7.93 17.85
C ASP A 589 -6.69 -8.94 17.66
N ALA A 590 -5.66 -8.57 16.89
CA ALA A 590 -4.55 -9.45 16.55
C ALA A 590 -3.42 -9.45 17.59
N ASN A 591 -3.13 -8.30 18.20
CA ASN A 591 -1.94 -8.10 19.05
C ASN A 591 -2.29 -7.85 20.53
N GLY A 592 -3.56 -7.64 20.87
CA GLY A 592 -4.00 -7.23 22.21
C GLY A 592 -3.70 -5.77 22.55
N HIS A 593 -3.03 -5.04 21.66
CA HIS A 593 -2.70 -3.62 21.82
C HIS A 593 -2.60 -2.90 20.47
N ALA A 594 -2.61 -1.57 20.50
CA ALA A 594 -2.27 -0.71 19.37
C ALA A 594 -1.15 0.29 19.75
N GLY A 595 -0.22 -0.12 20.61
CA GLY A 595 0.85 0.74 21.14
C GLY A 595 1.75 1.36 20.06
N ASN A 596 1.82 0.73 18.90
CA ASN A 596 2.55 1.14 17.71
C ASN A 596 1.75 2.03 16.74
N HIS A 597 0.50 2.41 17.05
CA HIS A 597 -0.34 3.23 16.18
C HIS A 597 -0.76 4.54 16.84
N VAL A 598 -0.39 5.66 16.23
CA VAL A 598 -0.67 7.03 16.68
C VAL A 598 -1.61 7.73 15.69
N MET A 599 -2.72 8.27 16.20
CA MET A 599 -3.75 8.95 15.41
C MET A 599 -3.72 10.47 15.64
N GLN A 600 -3.62 11.26 14.57
CA GLN A 600 -3.49 12.73 14.58
C GLN A 600 -4.59 13.40 13.73
N VAL A 601 -5.51 14.16 14.33
CA VAL A 601 -6.72 14.64 13.60
C VAL A 601 -6.84 16.17 13.62
N GLY A 602 -6.95 16.79 12.43
CA GLY A 602 -7.23 18.23 12.30
C GLY A 602 -6.01 19.15 12.23
N GLY A 603 -4.82 18.60 12.02
CA GLY A 603 -3.60 19.39 11.93
C GLY A 603 -3.39 20.17 10.62
N LEU A 604 -2.37 21.03 10.60
CA LEU A 604 -1.90 21.77 9.44
C LEU A 604 -0.78 20.98 8.75
N TRP A 605 -1.19 20.13 7.81
CA TRP A 605 -0.33 19.11 7.22
C TRP A 605 0.58 19.65 6.12
N GLY A 606 1.78 20.08 6.50
CA GLY A 606 2.83 20.44 5.58
C GLY A 606 4.23 20.41 6.22
N PHE A 607 5.19 21.06 5.57
CA PHE A 607 6.56 21.20 6.06
C PHE A 607 6.95 22.66 6.32
N THR A 608 6.06 23.60 6.06
CA THR A 608 6.34 25.04 6.16
C THR A 608 6.05 25.56 7.57
N GLN A 609 6.48 26.78 7.86
CA GLN A 609 6.16 27.43 9.14
C GLN A 609 4.64 27.56 9.36
N ASP A 610 3.87 27.82 8.31
CA ASP A 610 2.41 27.97 8.37
C ASP A 610 1.66 26.64 8.43
N GLN A 611 2.29 25.55 7.97
CA GLN A 611 1.75 24.19 8.03
C GLN A 611 2.83 23.24 8.50
N PRO A 612 3.21 23.24 9.80
CA PRO A 612 4.44 22.55 10.24
C PRO A 612 4.23 21.08 10.62
N ASP A 613 2.99 20.62 10.77
CA ASP A 613 2.73 19.40 11.54
C ASP A 613 3.16 18.13 10.82
N LEU A 614 3.10 18.07 9.48
CA LEU A 614 3.56 16.87 8.77
C LEU A 614 5.09 16.73 8.87
N GLY A 615 5.84 17.85 8.76
CA GLY A 615 7.27 17.87 8.99
C GLY A 615 7.65 17.42 10.41
N GLU A 616 6.86 17.78 11.42
CA GLU A 616 7.01 17.26 12.78
C GLU A 616 6.80 15.75 12.85
N LEU A 617 5.77 15.21 12.21
CA LEU A 617 5.51 13.77 12.22
C LEU A 617 6.65 12.95 11.61
N PHE A 618 7.28 13.43 10.53
CA PHE A 618 8.47 12.80 9.97
C PHE A 618 9.67 12.84 10.93
N ARG A 619 9.88 13.95 11.64
CA ARG A 619 10.94 14.06 12.66
C ARG A 619 10.68 13.14 13.85
N GLN A 620 9.43 12.99 14.30
CA GLN A 620 9.08 12.04 15.36
C GLN A 620 9.20 10.58 14.91
N MET A 621 8.87 10.26 13.66
CA MET A 621 9.07 8.93 13.10
C MET A 621 10.57 8.57 13.04
N ASP A 622 11.43 9.52 12.65
CA ASP A 622 12.89 9.33 12.69
C ASP A 622 13.37 8.99 14.12
N VAL A 623 12.98 9.81 15.11
CA VAL A 623 13.34 9.55 16.52
C VAL A 623 12.90 8.15 16.95
N TRP A 624 11.70 7.73 16.56
CA TRP A 624 11.17 6.41 16.89
C TRP A 624 11.98 5.28 16.24
N LEU A 625 12.22 5.34 14.93
CA LEU A 625 12.94 4.31 14.19
C LEU A 625 14.41 4.21 14.65
N MET A 626 15.07 5.33 14.89
CA MET A 626 16.45 5.34 15.40
C MET A 626 16.54 4.76 16.82
N ALA A 627 15.55 5.01 17.68
CA ALA A 627 15.49 4.40 19.00
C ALA A 627 15.33 2.86 18.90
N ILE A 628 14.44 2.37 18.02
CA ILE A 628 14.29 0.93 17.75
C ILE A 628 15.60 0.30 17.26
N LEU A 629 16.29 0.95 16.32
CA LEU A 629 17.53 0.46 15.72
C LEU A 629 18.70 0.41 16.72
N THR A 630 18.71 1.30 17.71
CA THR A 630 19.77 1.37 18.73
C THR A 630 19.45 0.53 19.98
N ASP A 631 18.23 -0.01 20.07
CA ASP A 631 17.80 -0.89 21.14
C ASP A 631 18.37 -2.30 20.98
N ASN A 632 19.36 -2.62 21.81
CA ASN A 632 20.02 -3.91 21.87
C ASN A 632 19.35 -4.91 22.83
N ALA A 633 18.16 -4.60 23.37
CA ALA A 633 17.41 -5.53 24.20
C ALA A 633 17.11 -6.83 23.43
N ALA A 634 17.10 -7.95 24.14
CA ALA A 634 16.78 -9.26 23.59
C ALA A 634 15.25 -9.53 23.57
N THR A 635 14.46 -8.49 23.31
CA THR A 635 12.99 -8.56 23.14
C THR A 635 12.63 -8.65 21.66
N ASP A 636 11.41 -9.12 21.36
CA ASP A 636 10.91 -9.12 19.99
C ASP A 636 10.73 -7.69 19.44
N LEU A 637 10.72 -7.55 18.12
CA LEU A 637 10.65 -6.25 17.45
C LEU A 637 9.33 -5.52 17.77
N ALA A 638 8.21 -6.22 17.93
CA ALA A 638 6.93 -5.61 18.27
C ALA A 638 6.98 -4.90 19.63
N THR A 639 7.61 -5.53 20.62
CA THR A 639 7.85 -4.96 21.93
C THR A 639 8.78 -3.75 21.83
N LYS A 640 9.90 -3.87 21.09
CA LYS A 640 10.82 -2.73 20.87
C LYS A 640 10.11 -1.54 20.24
N VAL A 641 9.25 -1.78 19.26
CA VAL A 641 8.48 -0.72 18.60
C VAL A 641 7.61 0.02 19.61
N VAL A 642 6.90 -0.69 20.50
CA VAL A 642 6.08 -0.05 21.52
C VAL A 642 6.92 0.70 22.54
N ASP A 643 7.98 0.08 23.04
CA ASP A 643 8.83 0.62 24.11
C ASP A 643 9.65 1.84 23.67
N ASN A 644 10.05 1.89 22.40
CA ASN A 644 10.85 2.99 21.84
C ASN A 644 9.99 4.12 21.24
N LYS A 645 8.66 4.10 21.38
CA LYS A 645 7.80 5.19 20.90
C LYS A 645 8.11 6.49 21.64
N PRO A 646 8.32 7.63 20.93
CA PRO A 646 8.56 8.91 21.56
C PRO A 646 7.43 9.29 22.53
N SER A 647 7.79 9.74 23.74
CA SER A 647 6.82 10.01 24.81
C SER A 647 5.86 11.18 24.51
N GLY A 648 6.26 12.09 23.62
CA GLY A 648 5.44 13.19 23.08
C GLY A 648 4.67 12.83 21.80
N LEU A 649 4.89 11.65 21.22
CA LEU A 649 4.14 11.16 20.06
C LEU A 649 2.94 10.34 20.54
N ARG A 650 1.88 11.06 20.91
CA ARG A 650 0.60 10.51 21.38
C ARG A 650 -0.50 10.81 20.37
N ASP A 651 -1.57 10.03 20.47
CA ASP A 651 -2.83 10.40 19.85
C ASP A 651 -3.21 11.85 20.20
N ALA A 652 -3.64 12.61 19.21
CA ALA A 652 -4.09 13.97 19.43
C ALA A 652 -5.06 14.44 18.36
N CYS A 653 -5.78 15.49 18.69
CA CYS A 653 -6.55 16.26 17.73
C CYS A 653 -6.26 17.75 17.91
N TRP A 654 -6.65 18.57 16.94
CA TRP A 654 -6.51 20.02 17.03
C TRP A 654 -7.86 20.71 17.22
N ASN A 655 -7.97 21.55 18.23
CA ASN A 655 -9.07 22.50 18.31
C ASN A 655 -8.75 23.69 17.40
N ILE A 656 -9.61 23.92 16.42
CA ILE A 656 -9.50 24.99 15.42
C ILE A 656 -10.66 26.00 15.49
N GLU A 657 -11.53 25.89 16.49
CA GLU A 657 -12.73 26.73 16.62
C GLU A 657 -12.46 28.09 17.30
N GLY A 658 -11.31 28.25 17.96
CA GLY A 658 -10.90 29.49 18.63
C GLY A 658 -9.85 30.31 17.87
N ASP A 659 -9.49 31.49 18.41
CA ASP A 659 -8.47 32.39 17.84
C ASP A 659 -7.07 31.76 17.81
N ALA A 660 -6.79 30.81 18.71
CA ALA A 660 -5.55 30.05 18.77
C ALA A 660 -5.82 28.57 18.52
N ARG A 661 -5.06 27.99 17.59
CA ARG A 661 -5.04 26.55 17.35
C ARG A 661 -4.39 25.83 18.53
N GLU A 662 -5.10 24.89 19.14
CA GLU A 662 -4.64 24.12 20.29
C GLU A 662 -4.51 22.63 19.95
N LYS A 663 -3.41 21.99 20.34
CA LYS A 663 -3.23 20.54 20.22
C LYS A 663 -3.73 19.87 21.51
N LEU A 664 -4.73 19.01 21.39
CA LEU A 664 -5.34 18.27 22.49
C LEU A 664 -4.87 16.82 22.46
N GLU A 665 -4.06 16.40 23.44
CA GLU A 665 -3.57 15.03 23.56
C GLU A 665 -4.59 14.12 24.25
N HIS A 666 -5.45 13.48 23.47
CA HIS A 666 -6.39 12.47 23.93
C HIS A 666 -6.30 11.23 23.06
N THR A 667 -6.40 10.05 23.70
CA THR A 667 -6.58 8.79 22.98
C THR A 667 -7.79 8.88 22.06
N GLN A 668 -7.56 8.62 20.77
CA GLN A 668 -8.64 8.62 19.79
C GLN A 668 -9.47 7.34 19.97
N THR A 669 -10.78 7.49 20.15
CA THR A 669 -11.73 6.39 20.31
C THR A 669 -12.88 6.53 19.32
N PHE A 670 -13.42 5.40 18.82
CA PHE A 670 -14.55 5.43 17.90
C PHE A 670 -15.83 5.97 18.56
N ARG A 671 -16.05 5.65 19.84
CA ARG A 671 -17.11 6.21 20.67
C ARG A 671 -16.51 6.62 22.01
N GLY A 672 -16.78 7.84 22.44
CA GLY A 672 -16.26 8.41 23.68
C GLY A 672 -16.79 9.82 23.90
N ASP A 673 -16.40 10.40 25.02
CA ASP A 673 -16.79 11.73 25.51
C ASP A 673 -15.59 12.67 25.67
N SER A 674 -14.47 12.37 25.00
CA SER A 674 -13.31 13.26 25.00
C SER A 674 -13.56 14.52 24.14
N PRO A 675 -12.82 15.63 24.38
CA PRO A 675 -12.87 16.79 23.50
C PRO A 675 -12.61 16.46 22.02
N CYS A 676 -11.76 15.48 21.73
CA CYS A 676 -11.54 15.02 20.36
C CYS A 676 -12.74 14.29 19.76
N ASN A 677 -13.52 13.56 20.58
CA ASN A 677 -14.77 12.95 20.13
C ASN A 677 -15.84 14.00 19.82
N GLU A 678 -15.86 15.11 20.56
CA GLU A 678 -16.78 16.23 20.32
C GLU A 678 -16.42 17.02 19.06
N LEU A 679 -15.12 17.35 18.89
CA LEU A 679 -14.62 18.07 17.71
C LEU A 679 -14.72 17.24 16.42
N TYR A 680 -14.45 15.94 16.52
CA TYR A 680 -14.33 15.03 15.37
C TYR A 680 -15.12 13.74 15.60
N PRO A 681 -16.47 13.81 15.62
CA PRO A 681 -17.28 12.63 15.90
C PRO A 681 -17.11 11.55 14.83
N ALA A 682 -17.04 10.29 15.25
CA ALA A 682 -16.96 9.17 14.31
C ALA A 682 -18.34 8.61 13.99
N TYR A 683 -18.56 8.29 12.72
CA TYR A 683 -19.80 7.71 12.22
C TYR A 683 -19.59 6.28 11.73
N SER A 684 -20.67 5.52 11.64
CA SER A 684 -20.65 4.11 11.24
C SER A 684 -20.78 3.91 9.73
N THR A 685 -20.68 2.66 9.29
CA THR A 685 -21.04 2.21 7.94
C THR A 685 -22.38 1.45 7.94
N PRO A 686 -22.99 1.18 6.77
CA PRO A 686 -24.23 0.40 6.69
C PRO A 686 -24.14 -0.97 7.35
N ARG A 687 -22.99 -1.65 7.25
CA ARG A 687 -22.77 -2.95 7.92
C ARG A 687 -22.69 -2.82 9.44
N GLN A 688 -22.05 -1.76 9.94
CA GLN A 688 -21.97 -1.52 11.38
C GLN A 688 -23.35 -1.15 11.96
N VAL A 689 -24.18 -0.40 11.22
CA VAL A 689 -25.61 -0.20 11.56
C VAL A 689 -26.36 -1.53 11.60
N ALA A 690 -25.98 -2.50 10.74
CA ALA A 690 -26.50 -3.86 10.74
C ALA A 690 -25.86 -4.78 11.80
N GLY A 691 -24.95 -4.27 12.65
CA GLY A 691 -24.32 -4.99 13.76
C GLY A 691 -22.90 -5.54 13.50
N ALA A 692 -22.30 -5.28 12.34
CA ALA A 692 -20.94 -5.73 12.04
C ALA A 692 -19.89 -5.09 12.97
N PRO A 693 -18.77 -5.79 13.26
CA PRO A 693 -17.75 -5.28 14.17
C PRO A 693 -17.00 -4.08 13.60
N LEU A 694 -16.40 -3.28 14.48
CA LEU A 694 -15.59 -2.09 14.12
C LEU A 694 -14.40 -2.43 13.20
N ALA A 695 -13.80 -3.62 13.37
CA ALA A 695 -12.72 -4.11 12.52
C ALA A 695 -13.10 -4.19 11.04
N ASN A 696 -14.39 -4.37 10.73
CA ASN A 696 -14.93 -4.44 9.38
C ASN A 696 -14.13 -5.42 8.48
N ASN A 697 -13.88 -6.64 8.95
CA ASN A 697 -13.02 -7.64 8.29
C ASN A 697 -13.73 -8.98 8.04
N ILE A 698 -15.06 -9.00 8.12
CA ILE A 698 -15.90 -10.18 7.80
C ILE A 698 -16.44 -10.01 6.38
N VAL A 699 -16.12 -10.95 5.49
CA VAL A 699 -16.62 -10.96 4.10
C VAL A 699 -18.04 -11.51 4.07
N SER A 700 -18.22 -12.73 4.58
CA SER A 700 -19.51 -13.39 4.72
C SER A 700 -19.69 -13.80 6.18
N CYS A 701 -20.68 -13.22 6.83
CA CYS A 701 -21.07 -13.59 8.19
C CYS A 701 -21.57 -15.05 8.26
N GLN A 702 -21.44 -15.67 9.43
CA GLN A 702 -22.23 -16.87 9.71
C GLN A 702 -23.70 -16.47 9.87
N LEU A 703 -24.64 -17.30 9.43
CA LEU A 703 -26.07 -17.02 9.57
C LEU A 703 -26.64 -17.73 10.80
N ARG A 704 -27.51 -17.02 11.52
CA ARG A 704 -28.30 -17.55 12.64
C ARG A 704 -29.78 -17.23 12.47
N PRO A 705 -30.70 -18.00 13.09
CA PRO A 705 -32.11 -17.65 13.12
C PRO A 705 -32.34 -16.25 13.72
N LEU A 706 -33.43 -15.61 13.29
CA LEU A 706 -33.92 -14.37 13.90
C LEU A 706 -34.22 -14.60 15.38
N MET A 707 -33.78 -13.68 16.23
CA MET A 707 -34.10 -13.68 17.65
C MET A 707 -34.86 -12.41 18.01
N GLN A 708 -36.01 -12.56 18.68
CA GLN A 708 -36.81 -11.41 19.09
C GLN A 708 -36.04 -10.45 20.01
N ALA A 709 -35.04 -10.95 20.74
CA ALA A 709 -34.16 -10.15 21.59
C ALA A 709 -33.23 -9.19 20.82
N ASP A 710 -33.06 -9.37 19.51
CA ASP A 710 -32.27 -8.47 18.67
C ASP A 710 -32.98 -7.13 18.41
N TYR A 711 -34.29 -7.07 18.69
CA TYR A 711 -35.14 -5.93 18.35
C TYR A 711 -35.70 -5.24 19.59
N SER A 712 -35.42 -3.95 19.71
CA SER A 712 -36.04 -3.09 20.74
C SER A 712 -37.47 -2.71 20.36
N ALA A 713 -37.78 -2.67 19.06
CA ALA A 713 -39.13 -2.45 18.54
C ALA A 713 -40.00 -3.70 18.70
N ARG A 714 -41.31 -3.50 18.96
CA ARG A 714 -42.28 -4.60 19.07
C ARG A 714 -42.83 -4.98 17.70
N PHE A 715 -42.60 -6.23 17.30
CA PHE A 715 -43.22 -6.84 16.12
C PHE A 715 -44.54 -7.52 16.49
N THR A 716 -45.56 -7.35 15.65
CA THR A 716 -46.71 -8.26 15.64
C THR A 716 -46.29 -9.65 15.13
N SER A 717 -47.12 -10.66 15.38
CA SER A 717 -46.86 -12.01 14.87
C SER A 717 -46.81 -12.08 13.34
N ILE A 718 -47.58 -11.23 12.66
CA ILE A 718 -47.60 -11.14 11.19
C ILE A 718 -46.31 -10.50 10.69
N GLU A 719 -45.89 -9.38 11.28
CA GLU A 719 -44.65 -8.69 10.90
C GLU A 719 -43.42 -9.56 11.17
N TYR A 720 -43.35 -10.25 12.31
CA TYR A 720 -42.21 -11.14 12.59
C TYR A 720 -42.17 -12.33 11.63
N ALA A 721 -43.33 -12.89 11.27
CA ALA A 721 -43.42 -13.94 10.26
C ALA A 721 -43.02 -13.44 8.86
N GLU A 722 -43.34 -12.18 8.52
CA GLU A 722 -42.88 -11.55 7.28
C GLU A 722 -41.36 -11.37 7.28
N LEU A 723 -40.79 -10.81 8.35
CA LEU A 723 -39.34 -10.68 8.51
C LEU A 723 -38.62 -12.05 8.39
N SER A 724 -39.25 -13.10 8.91
CA SER A 724 -38.73 -14.48 8.81
C SER A 724 -38.72 -15.01 7.38
N ARG A 725 -39.63 -14.55 6.51
CA ARG A 725 -39.61 -14.87 5.08
C ARG A 725 -38.59 -14.05 4.29
N VAL A 726 -38.27 -12.83 4.76
CA VAL A 726 -37.20 -12.00 4.20
C VAL A 726 -35.83 -12.66 4.40
N PHE A 727 -35.64 -13.33 5.54
CA PHE A 727 -34.39 -14.00 5.91
C PHE A 727 -34.59 -15.52 6.09
N PRO A 728 -34.92 -16.27 5.01
CA PRO A 728 -35.24 -17.69 5.12
C PRO A 728 -34.06 -18.54 5.62
N GLU A 729 -32.82 -18.09 5.36
CA GLU A 729 -31.58 -18.74 5.81
C GLU A 729 -31.04 -18.15 7.13
N GLY A 730 -31.71 -17.13 7.68
CA GLY A 730 -31.26 -16.40 8.86
C GLY A 730 -30.54 -15.08 8.55
N VAL A 731 -30.10 -14.44 9.62
CA VAL A 731 -29.42 -13.14 9.64
C VAL A 731 -27.98 -13.29 10.11
N CYS A 732 -27.14 -12.31 9.81
CA CYS A 732 -25.75 -12.32 10.23
C CYS A 732 -25.58 -12.45 11.76
N ASP A 733 -24.78 -13.43 12.17
CA ASP A 733 -24.19 -13.55 13.49
C ASP A 733 -22.81 -12.89 13.50
N TRP A 734 -22.80 -11.58 13.71
CA TRP A 734 -21.56 -10.80 13.76
C TRP A 734 -20.68 -11.08 14.98
N SER A 735 -21.14 -11.90 15.93
CA SER A 735 -20.31 -12.35 17.06
C SER A 735 -19.32 -13.46 16.68
N ARG A 736 -19.47 -14.00 15.47
CA ARG A 736 -18.65 -15.10 14.94
C ARG A 736 -17.69 -14.57 13.88
N SER A 737 -16.58 -15.28 13.69
CA SER A 737 -15.65 -15.01 12.59
C SER A 737 -16.29 -15.28 11.23
N ASP A 738 -15.59 -14.89 10.16
CA ASP A 738 -16.00 -15.17 8.78
C ASP A 738 -16.41 -16.64 8.58
N SER A 739 -17.46 -16.84 7.80
CA SER A 739 -18.06 -18.15 7.53
C SER A 739 -17.15 -19.13 6.77
N SER A 740 -16.08 -18.65 6.13
CA SER A 740 -15.05 -19.54 5.58
C SER A 740 -14.24 -20.28 6.64
N GLY A 741 -14.19 -19.78 7.88
CA GLY A 741 -13.24 -20.24 8.89
C GLY A 741 -11.78 -19.94 8.54
N ALA A 742 -11.53 -19.17 7.47
CA ALA A 742 -10.20 -18.84 6.99
C ALA A 742 -9.45 -17.99 8.01
N ARG A 743 -8.13 -18.14 8.02
CA ARG A 743 -7.19 -17.33 8.79
C ARG A 743 -6.06 -16.91 7.87
N HIS A 744 -5.45 -15.77 8.19
CA HIS A 744 -4.25 -15.29 7.52
C HIS A 744 -3.19 -16.41 7.48
N GLN A 745 -2.67 -16.72 6.29
CA GLN A 745 -1.68 -17.79 6.09
C GLN A 745 -0.24 -17.30 6.22
N GLY A 746 -0.05 -16.00 6.44
CA GLY A 746 1.20 -15.40 6.87
C GLY A 746 1.85 -14.49 5.84
N THR A 747 3.12 -14.16 6.07
CA THR A 747 3.83 -13.11 5.33
C THR A 747 4.63 -13.64 4.15
N TRP A 748 5.00 -12.73 3.25
CA TRP A 748 5.81 -13.02 2.06
C TRP A 748 5.16 -14.06 1.16
N VAL A 749 3.83 -14.08 1.12
CA VAL A 749 3.02 -14.94 0.26
C VAL A 749 3.32 -14.64 -1.21
N SER A 750 3.45 -15.72 -1.98
CA SER A 750 3.66 -15.71 -3.43
C SER A 750 2.47 -16.35 -4.16
N PHE A 751 2.07 -15.77 -5.28
CA PHE A 751 1.15 -16.35 -6.26
C PHE A 751 1.91 -16.86 -7.50
N GLY A 752 3.23 -17.03 -7.33
CA GLY A 752 4.17 -17.35 -8.39
C GLY A 752 4.74 -16.10 -9.09
N PRO A 753 5.82 -16.26 -9.85
CA PRO A 753 6.53 -17.52 -10.11
C PRO A 753 7.36 -18.04 -8.94
N SER A 754 7.66 -17.24 -7.91
CA SER A 754 8.45 -17.72 -6.78
C SER A 754 7.80 -18.90 -6.07
N PRO A 755 8.52 -20.02 -5.85
CA PRO A 755 7.99 -21.19 -5.16
C PRO A 755 7.99 -21.02 -3.63
N VAL A 756 8.70 -20.03 -3.10
CA VAL A 756 8.79 -19.77 -1.67
C VAL A 756 7.47 -19.14 -1.20
N ASN A 757 6.88 -19.68 -0.12
CA ASN A 757 5.60 -19.25 0.44
C ASN A 757 4.46 -19.17 -0.59
N LYS A 758 4.46 -20.07 -1.57
CA LYS A 758 3.45 -20.08 -2.62
C LYS A 758 2.07 -20.45 -2.06
N LEU A 759 1.05 -19.63 -2.34
CA LEU A 759 -0.35 -19.94 -2.14
C LEU A 759 -1.04 -20.25 -3.47
N TYR A 760 -1.74 -21.39 -3.49
CA TYR A 760 -2.56 -21.96 -4.56
C TYR A 760 -1.83 -22.46 -5.83
#